data_AF-A0A679HMX8-F1
#
_entry.id   AF-A0A679HMX8-F1
#
_cell.length_a   1.000
_cell.length_b   1.000
_cell.length_c   1.000
_cell.angle_alpha   90.00
_cell.angle_beta   90.00
_cell.angle_gamma   90.00
#
_symmetry.space_group_name_H-M   'P 1'
#
loop_
_entity.id
_entity.type
_entity.pdbx_description
1 polymer ?
#
loop_
_entity_poly.entity_id
_entity_poly.type
_entity_poly.pdbx_seq_one_letter_code
_entity_poly.pdbx_strand_id
1 'polypeptide(L)'
;MKKIILFITIFCASLSFYSCADFLDVDKYFYDMLSVDSAFSKRVYVEGWLSNTYDYLKQDNLTEFGSKLMWASDDLVHPDGKALQNCNYSASNFPIYENHLNRTYECIRKSSTFIDKVVECPELTYEDISDMQGQARFLRAFAYWSLIRTFGPVPLIPEHGLDVSLSYEELSLPRAKFDEIIDFIDNDLKLAARVMPRTRTINNLGRPTKGAALALRARILLYAASPMNNGNTDFFNIKNLDGTQLYNQEYDESKWARAAAAAEDVINLQQYSLYTVEPKNNVPAYERPPYHETYSNEEFPNGWSNIDPYASYKEMFDGTIRGSKNPELIFTKTKATGNCGIEDFFNKKSMPRTAHGDNKVAITQKMVDTYYMNNGQTIEEAETTGYYVREGFTETANDPQTMNGAPFMGVGVSLMYAKREPRFYACVGFNGATWECESSSLSSEKNFQCWYYRDEVNGKQGFTENCPLTGIGFKKYYNKEDSYSEGGYRTNKTEPTIRYAEVLLIYAEALNELTSGNTYTMQTFNDQEVEIKRDPIKMREAMKPIRMRAGLPDFDDNTYNTYRNFKEVLKRERHIELFAENCFRYFDLRRWKDAEEEENQALMGCNINITKDDESRQGFYITTAVTAIPKVFLKKMYLWPFPTAELKRNVNLTQNPEW
;
A
#
# COMPACT_ATOMS: atom_id res chain seq x y z
N MET A 1 -18.40 -7.86 -64.93
CA MET A 1 -17.84 -8.25 -63.62
C MET A 1 -16.35 -7.91 -63.43
N LYS A 2 -15.45 -8.13 -64.40
CA LYS A 2 -14.01 -7.80 -64.24
C LYS A 2 -13.70 -6.29 -64.05
N LYS A 3 -14.50 -5.37 -64.61
CA LYS A 3 -14.32 -3.91 -64.44
C LYS A 3 -14.91 -3.35 -63.12
N ILE A 4 -15.86 -4.04 -62.50
CA ILE A 4 -16.45 -3.64 -61.21
C ILE A 4 -15.55 -4.08 -60.05
N ILE A 5 -14.93 -5.27 -60.17
CA ILE A 5 -13.94 -5.75 -59.20
C ILE A 5 -12.73 -4.79 -59.15
N LEU A 6 -12.24 -4.32 -60.30
CA LEU A 6 -11.11 -3.38 -60.36
C LEU A 6 -11.42 -2.03 -59.68
N PHE A 7 -12.66 -1.53 -59.79
CA PHE A 7 -13.08 -0.29 -59.12
C PHE A 7 -13.26 -0.47 -57.60
N ILE A 8 -13.73 -1.64 -57.16
CA ILE A 8 -13.81 -1.97 -55.72
C ILE A 8 -12.41 -2.16 -55.13
N THR A 9 -11.46 -2.74 -55.87
CA THR A 9 -10.07 -2.90 -55.40
C THR A 9 -9.34 -1.55 -55.30
N ILE A 10 -9.60 -0.61 -56.23
CA ILE A 10 -9.01 0.75 -56.16
C ILE A 10 -9.67 1.59 -55.05
N PHE A 11 -10.97 1.43 -54.80
CA PHE A 11 -11.68 2.12 -53.71
C PHE A 11 -11.31 1.58 -52.31
N CYS A 12 -11.08 0.26 -52.18
CA CYS A 12 -10.57 -0.35 -50.93
C CYS A 12 -9.08 -0.05 -50.68
N ALA A 13 -8.27 0.14 -51.74
CA ALA A 13 -6.88 0.57 -51.61
C ALA A 13 -6.75 2.05 -51.20
N SER A 14 -7.71 2.91 -51.55
CA SER A 14 -7.73 4.32 -51.11
C SER A 14 -8.29 4.54 -49.69
N LEU A 15 -8.92 3.54 -49.09
CA LEU A 15 -9.42 3.57 -47.70
C LEU A 15 -8.42 2.99 -46.68
N SER A 16 -7.23 2.58 -47.14
CA SER A 16 -6.18 1.98 -46.30
C SER A 16 -5.03 2.94 -45.93
N PHE A 17 -5.20 4.26 -46.11
CA PHE A 17 -4.19 5.28 -45.80
C PHE A 17 -4.67 6.43 -44.91
N TYR A 18 -5.69 6.21 -44.07
CA TYR A 18 -6.03 7.13 -42.97
C TYR A 18 -5.83 6.46 -41.61
N SER A 19 -4.57 6.42 -41.16
CA SER A 19 -4.20 6.37 -39.73
C SER A 19 -2.69 6.55 -39.58
N CYS A 20 -2.18 7.71 -39.99
CA CYS A 20 -0.93 8.29 -39.49
C CYS A 20 -1.09 9.79 -39.60
N ALA A 21 -1.95 10.33 -38.75
CA ALA A 21 -1.80 11.66 -38.23
C ALA A 21 -1.76 11.51 -36.71
N ASP A 22 -0.74 10.80 -36.21
CA ASP A 22 -0.08 11.29 -35.01
C ASP A 22 0.36 12.70 -35.41
N PHE A 23 -0.46 13.67 -35.02
CA PHE A 23 0.00 15.02 -34.83
C PHE A 23 1.30 14.87 -34.07
N LEU A 24 2.41 15.29 -34.70
CA LEU A 24 3.68 15.48 -34.03
C LEU A 24 3.36 16.04 -32.66
N ASP A 25 3.59 15.24 -31.62
CA ASP A 25 3.45 15.66 -30.24
C ASP A 25 4.59 16.65 -30.03
N VAL A 26 4.34 17.90 -30.43
CA VAL A 26 5.32 18.99 -30.47
C VAL A 26 5.84 19.23 -29.04
N ASP A 27 5.09 18.84 -28.02
CA ASP A 27 5.47 18.89 -26.61
C ASP A 27 6.63 17.93 -26.32
N LYS A 28 6.70 16.77 -26.98
CA LYS A 28 7.78 15.79 -26.78
C LYS A 28 9.11 16.25 -27.39
N TYR A 29 9.05 17.05 -28.47
CA TYR A 29 10.23 17.63 -29.12
C TYR A 29 10.64 19.00 -28.56
N PHE A 30 9.74 19.74 -27.89
CA PHE A 30 10.07 21.05 -27.31
C PHE A 30 11.05 20.95 -26.13
N TYR A 31 10.97 19.89 -25.32
CA TYR A 31 11.84 19.70 -24.16
C TYR A 31 13.19 19.05 -24.49
N ASP A 32 13.26 18.20 -25.52
CA ASP A 32 14.53 17.65 -26.01
C ASP A 32 15.39 18.71 -26.72
N MET A 33 14.80 19.87 -27.08
CA MET A 33 15.46 20.97 -27.79
C MET A 33 15.89 22.14 -26.88
N LEU A 34 15.56 22.10 -25.58
CA LEU A 34 16.16 22.99 -24.59
C LEU A 34 17.48 22.36 -24.15
N SER A 35 18.60 23.05 -24.34
CA SER A 35 19.82 22.68 -23.61
C SER A 35 19.49 22.67 -22.11
N VAL A 36 20.17 21.81 -21.33
CA VAL A 36 19.99 21.74 -19.87
C VAL A 36 20.04 23.14 -19.27
N ASP A 37 20.96 23.99 -19.72
CA ASP A 37 21.09 25.37 -19.25
C ASP A 37 19.88 26.26 -19.58
N SER A 38 19.19 26.03 -20.70
CA SER A 38 17.97 26.77 -21.05
C SER A 38 16.79 26.39 -20.15
N ALA A 39 16.72 25.15 -19.67
CA ALA A 39 15.68 24.69 -18.75
C ALA A 39 15.75 25.39 -17.37
N PHE A 40 16.92 25.88 -16.96
CA PHE A 40 17.11 26.61 -15.69
C PHE A 40 17.15 28.12 -15.84
N SER A 41 16.85 28.65 -17.04
CA SER A 41 16.91 30.09 -17.31
C SER A 41 15.73 30.89 -16.75
N LYS A 42 14.56 30.28 -16.56
CA LYS A 42 13.32 30.94 -16.10
C LYS A 42 12.54 30.06 -15.14
N ARG A 43 11.82 30.67 -14.19
CA ARG A 43 11.01 30.01 -13.16
C ARG A 43 10.05 28.98 -13.75
N VAL A 44 9.34 29.35 -14.82
CA VAL A 44 8.34 28.46 -15.45
C VAL A 44 8.96 27.17 -15.99
N TYR A 45 10.19 27.23 -16.50
CA TYR A 45 10.89 26.04 -17.03
C TYR A 45 11.43 25.17 -15.89
N VAL A 46 11.94 25.79 -14.82
CA VAL A 46 12.37 25.08 -13.62
C VAL A 46 11.19 24.37 -12.96
N GLU A 47 10.06 25.06 -12.79
CA GLU A 47 8.83 24.47 -12.26
C GLU A 47 8.32 23.34 -13.15
N GLY A 48 8.41 23.49 -14.48
CA GLY A 48 8.10 22.44 -15.45
C GLY A 48 8.99 21.21 -15.32
N TRP A 49 10.30 21.38 -15.17
CA TRP A 49 11.24 20.28 -14.93
C TRP A 49 10.92 19.52 -13.65
N LEU A 50 10.71 20.26 -12.55
CA LEU A 50 10.36 19.66 -11.27
C LEU A 50 9.04 18.89 -11.38
N SER A 51 8.01 19.50 -11.98
CA SER A 51 6.72 18.85 -12.22
C SER A 51 6.85 17.56 -13.04
N ASN A 52 7.71 17.56 -14.07
CA ASN A 52 7.97 16.35 -14.86
C ASN A 52 8.71 15.27 -14.06
N THR A 53 9.48 15.65 -13.04
CA THR A 53 10.08 14.69 -12.10
C THR A 53 9.02 14.08 -11.17
N TYR A 54 7.99 14.84 -10.78
CA TYR A 54 6.84 14.31 -10.04
C TYR A 54 6.02 13.27 -10.83
N ASP A 55 6.06 13.29 -12.17
CA ASP A 55 5.32 12.31 -12.98
C ASP A 55 5.75 10.86 -12.71
N TYR A 56 6.97 10.64 -12.21
CA TYR A 56 7.43 9.30 -11.82
C TYR A 56 6.78 8.79 -10.53
N LEU A 57 6.22 9.67 -9.68
CA LEU A 57 5.40 9.21 -8.56
C LEU A 57 4.04 8.68 -9.01
N LYS A 58 3.60 8.96 -10.26
CA LYS A 58 2.35 8.41 -10.80
C LYS A 58 2.44 6.87 -10.94
N GLN A 59 1.26 6.25 -11.03
CA GLN A 59 1.05 4.80 -10.99
C GLN A 59 1.99 4.00 -11.91
N ASP A 60 2.30 2.76 -11.49
CA ASP A 60 3.18 1.76 -12.13
C ASP A 60 4.70 2.08 -12.16
N ASN A 61 5.11 3.32 -11.86
CA ASN A 61 6.51 3.71 -11.96
C ASN A 61 7.32 3.43 -10.69
N LEU A 62 6.83 3.80 -9.51
CA LEU A 62 7.55 3.70 -8.23
C LEU A 62 6.82 2.78 -7.21
N THR A 63 6.20 1.71 -7.73
CA THR A 63 5.62 0.53 -7.04
C THR A 63 5.19 0.67 -5.56
N GLU A 64 4.18 1.49 -5.26
CA GLU A 64 3.45 1.43 -3.97
C GLU A 64 1.98 1.11 -4.24
N PHE A 65 1.14 2.13 -4.17
CA PHE A 65 -0.26 2.03 -4.50
C PHE A 65 -0.48 1.82 -6.01
N GLY A 66 -1.51 1.05 -6.35
CA GLY A 66 -1.88 0.77 -7.73
C GLY A 66 -0.97 -0.22 -8.45
N SER A 67 -0.04 -0.87 -7.73
CA SER A 67 0.83 -1.93 -8.25
C SER A 67 0.14 -3.30 -8.24
N LYS A 68 0.49 -4.15 -9.20
CA LYS A 68 0.07 -5.57 -9.22
C LYS A 68 0.60 -6.37 -8.02
N LEU A 69 1.60 -5.87 -7.31
CA LEU A 69 2.11 -6.47 -6.07
C LEU A 69 1.05 -6.55 -4.97
N MET A 70 0.03 -5.68 -4.98
CA MET A 70 -1.09 -5.78 -4.03
C MET A 70 -1.89 -7.07 -4.20
N TRP A 71 -1.82 -7.68 -5.39
CA TRP A 71 -2.46 -8.96 -5.69
C TRP A 71 -1.52 -10.14 -5.53
N ALA A 72 -0.27 -9.95 -5.09
CA ALA A 72 0.75 -10.99 -5.05
C ALA A 72 1.02 -11.53 -3.63
N SER A 73 0.25 -11.08 -2.65
CA SER A 73 0.42 -11.41 -1.23
C SER A 73 -0.56 -12.53 -0.80
N ASP A 74 -0.71 -12.80 0.50
CA ASP A 74 -1.58 -13.83 1.09
C ASP A 74 -2.93 -13.28 1.61
N ASP A 75 -3.20 -11.98 1.44
CA ASP A 75 -4.36 -11.29 2.01
C ASP A 75 -5.43 -10.88 0.98
N LEU A 76 -5.00 -10.53 -0.23
CA LEU A 76 -5.83 -9.97 -1.28
C LEU A 76 -5.43 -10.51 -2.65
N VAL A 77 -6.45 -10.87 -3.43
CA VAL A 77 -6.28 -11.66 -4.65
C VAL A 77 -7.04 -11.03 -5.80
N HIS A 78 -6.40 -11.01 -6.96
CA HIS A 78 -7.01 -10.69 -8.23
C HIS A 78 -6.35 -11.55 -9.32
N PRO A 79 -7.06 -11.97 -10.38
CA PRO A 79 -6.47 -12.76 -11.46
C PRO A 79 -5.19 -12.17 -12.08
N ASP A 80 -5.07 -10.84 -12.10
CA ASP A 80 -3.87 -10.14 -12.60
C ASP A 80 -2.61 -10.40 -11.78
N GLY A 81 -2.74 -10.85 -10.53
CA GLY A 81 -1.63 -11.22 -9.66
C GLY A 81 -1.10 -12.64 -9.88
N LYS A 82 -1.81 -13.47 -10.65
CA LYS A 82 -1.52 -14.92 -10.77
C LYS A 82 -0.10 -15.23 -11.22
N ALA A 83 0.45 -14.48 -12.18
CA ALA A 83 1.82 -14.71 -12.65
C ALA A 83 2.84 -14.51 -11.52
N LEU A 84 2.62 -13.52 -10.65
CA LEU A 84 3.49 -13.19 -9.54
C LEU A 84 3.40 -14.21 -8.41
N GLN A 85 2.17 -14.64 -8.10
CA GLN A 85 1.91 -15.63 -7.05
C GLN A 85 2.46 -17.02 -7.38
N ASN A 86 2.61 -17.36 -8.65
CA ASN A 86 2.97 -18.71 -9.09
C ASN A 86 4.40 -18.78 -9.66
N CYS A 87 5.20 -17.71 -9.49
CA CYS A 87 6.54 -17.57 -10.06
C CYS A 87 6.60 -17.78 -11.60
N ASN A 88 5.54 -17.45 -12.34
CA ASN A 88 5.51 -17.58 -13.80
C ASN A 88 6.08 -16.34 -14.48
N TYR A 89 7.37 -16.09 -14.24
CA TYR A 89 8.13 -14.96 -14.79
C TYR A 89 9.63 -15.22 -14.73
N SER A 90 10.41 -14.43 -15.47
CA SER A 90 11.88 -14.48 -15.49
C SER A 90 12.47 -13.11 -15.82
N ALA A 91 13.80 -13.00 -15.81
CA ALA A 91 14.53 -11.80 -16.23
C ALA A 91 14.18 -11.30 -17.66
N SER A 92 13.64 -12.18 -18.51
CA SER A 92 13.28 -11.86 -19.90
C SER A 92 11.80 -11.52 -20.11
N ASN A 93 10.93 -11.80 -19.13
CA ASN A 93 9.47 -11.68 -19.30
C ASN A 93 8.77 -11.33 -17.97
N PHE A 94 9.33 -10.37 -17.24
CA PHE A 94 8.79 -10.00 -15.94
C PHE A 94 7.46 -9.20 -16.09
N PRO A 95 6.34 -9.65 -15.48
CA PRO A 95 5.00 -9.15 -15.78
C PRO A 95 4.66 -7.78 -15.17
N ILE A 96 5.57 -7.19 -14.38
CA ILE A 96 5.44 -5.84 -13.79
C ILE A 96 6.25 -4.79 -14.60
N TYR A 97 6.41 -5.02 -15.91
CA TYR A 97 6.96 -4.14 -16.94
C TYR A 97 8.49 -4.09 -17.08
N GLU A 98 8.92 -3.97 -18.34
CA GLU A 98 10.31 -3.80 -18.80
C GLU A 98 10.95 -2.46 -18.39
N ASN A 99 10.17 -1.49 -17.91
CA ASN A 99 10.63 -0.10 -17.70
C ASN A 99 10.66 0.37 -16.24
N HIS A 100 10.33 -0.46 -15.25
CA HIS A 100 10.37 -0.04 -13.82
C HIS A 100 11.76 0.48 -13.43
N LEU A 101 12.79 -0.31 -13.71
CA LEU A 101 14.20 0.04 -13.45
C LEU A 101 14.59 1.33 -14.18
N ASN A 102 14.34 1.39 -15.49
CA ASN A 102 14.69 2.54 -16.34
C ASN A 102 14.02 3.84 -15.87
N ARG A 103 12.70 3.82 -15.66
CA ARG A 103 11.94 5.00 -15.22
C ARG A 103 12.37 5.47 -13.84
N THR A 104 12.74 4.55 -12.96
CA THR A 104 13.21 4.92 -11.62
C THR A 104 14.58 5.60 -11.68
N TYR A 105 15.50 5.11 -12.51
CA TYR A 105 16.79 5.80 -12.75
C TYR A 105 16.65 7.11 -13.51
N GLU A 106 15.67 7.24 -14.40
CA GLU A 106 15.34 8.54 -15.01
C GLU A 106 14.90 9.57 -13.96
N CYS A 107 14.09 9.16 -12.98
CA CYS A 107 13.70 10.01 -11.85
C CYS A 107 14.93 10.43 -11.02
N ILE A 108 15.84 9.50 -10.73
CA ILE A 108 17.10 9.76 -10.01
C ILE A 108 17.93 10.79 -10.79
N ARG A 109 18.15 10.57 -12.09
CA ARG A 109 18.93 11.47 -12.95
C ARG A 109 18.32 12.87 -12.98
N LYS A 110 17.01 12.98 -13.24
CA LYS A 110 16.30 14.28 -13.29
C LYS A 110 16.37 15.01 -11.95
N SER A 111 16.26 14.28 -10.84
CA SER A 111 16.37 14.85 -9.50
C SER A 111 17.78 15.36 -9.21
N SER A 112 18.82 14.58 -9.51
CA SER A 112 20.22 15.00 -9.32
C SER A 112 20.55 16.24 -10.16
N THR A 113 20.23 16.22 -11.47
CA THR A 113 20.43 17.39 -12.34
C THR A 113 19.69 18.62 -11.82
N PHE A 114 18.45 18.44 -11.33
CA PHE A 114 17.68 19.54 -10.77
C PHE A 114 18.32 20.14 -9.52
N ILE A 115 18.78 19.30 -8.59
CA ILE A 115 19.42 19.75 -7.34
C ILE A 115 20.62 20.64 -7.63
N ASP A 116 21.45 20.27 -8.61
CA ASP A 116 22.66 21.01 -8.97
C ASP A 116 22.35 22.30 -9.73
N LYS A 117 21.37 22.28 -10.64
CA LYS A 117 21.14 23.35 -11.62
C LYS A 117 20.12 24.40 -11.19
N VAL A 118 19.22 24.09 -10.25
CA VAL A 118 18.17 25.03 -9.82
C VAL A 118 18.71 26.37 -9.28
N VAL A 119 19.93 26.35 -8.72
CA VAL A 119 20.62 27.54 -8.21
C VAL A 119 21.01 28.55 -9.31
N GLU A 120 21.05 28.12 -10.57
CA GLU A 120 21.43 28.97 -11.71
C GLU A 120 20.26 29.87 -12.17
N CYS A 121 19.04 29.64 -11.69
CA CYS A 121 17.86 30.39 -12.12
C CYS A 121 17.78 31.77 -11.43
N PRO A 122 17.86 32.89 -12.16
CA PRO A 122 17.88 34.23 -11.56
C PRO A 122 16.52 34.70 -11.04
N GLU A 123 15.42 34.05 -11.42
CA GLU A 123 14.05 34.42 -11.04
C GLU A 123 13.60 33.79 -9.71
N LEU A 124 14.37 32.87 -9.14
CA LEU A 124 14.02 32.17 -7.91
C LEU A 124 14.64 32.82 -6.68
N THR A 125 13.88 32.85 -5.59
CA THR A 125 14.42 33.24 -4.29
C THR A 125 15.24 32.10 -3.68
N TYR A 126 16.08 32.40 -2.70
CA TYR A 126 16.80 31.37 -1.93
C TYR A 126 15.84 30.36 -1.27
N GLU A 127 14.68 30.83 -0.82
CA GLU A 127 13.64 29.97 -0.21
C GLU A 127 12.98 29.07 -1.25
N ASP A 128 12.65 29.59 -2.44
CA ASP A 128 12.16 28.78 -3.56
C ASP A 128 13.17 27.68 -3.91
N ILE A 129 14.44 28.04 -4.09
CA ILE A 129 15.53 27.11 -4.42
C ILE A 129 15.65 26.02 -3.35
N SER A 130 15.71 26.41 -2.08
CA SER A 130 15.88 25.46 -0.96
C SER A 130 14.71 24.48 -0.86
N ASP A 131 13.47 24.97 -0.99
CA ASP A 131 12.28 24.11 -0.98
C ASP A 131 12.23 23.17 -2.19
N MET A 132 12.59 23.66 -3.38
CA MET A 132 12.62 22.85 -4.61
C MET A 132 13.74 21.80 -4.58
N GLN A 133 14.91 22.12 -4.02
CA GLN A 133 15.98 21.13 -3.77
C GLN A 133 15.53 20.06 -2.77
N GLY A 134 14.86 20.44 -1.69
CA GLY A 134 14.29 19.49 -0.73
C GLY A 134 13.27 18.54 -1.39
N GLN A 135 12.40 19.07 -2.25
CA GLN A 135 11.48 18.29 -3.07
C GLN A 135 12.19 17.28 -3.98
N ALA A 136 13.23 17.71 -4.71
CA ALA A 136 14.00 16.83 -5.58
C ALA A 136 14.76 15.74 -4.82
N ARG A 137 15.32 16.05 -3.64
CA ARG A 137 15.95 15.06 -2.74
C ARG A 137 14.94 14.02 -2.27
N PHE A 138 13.73 14.44 -1.89
CA PHE A 138 12.64 13.53 -1.53
C PHE A 138 12.28 12.59 -2.70
N LEU A 139 12.17 13.11 -3.93
CA LEU A 139 11.88 12.31 -5.13
C LEU A 139 12.99 11.29 -5.42
N ARG A 140 14.26 11.70 -5.32
CA ARG A 140 15.42 10.82 -5.50
C ARG A 140 15.45 9.71 -4.45
N ALA A 141 15.21 10.05 -3.18
CA ALA A 141 15.08 9.08 -2.09
C ALA A 141 13.93 8.09 -2.33
N PHE A 142 12.75 8.57 -2.74
CA PHE A 142 11.61 7.72 -3.06
C PHE A 142 11.89 6.78 -4.25
N ALA A 143 12.63 7.27 -5.25
CA ALA A 143 13.04 6.47 -6.39
C ALA A 143 13.98 5.33 -5.97
N TYR A 144 15.04 5.63 -5.20
CA TYR A 144 15.90 4.57 -4.67
C TYR A 144 15.15 3.61 -3.75
N TRP A 145 14.26 4.10 -2.90
CA TRP A 145 13.39 3.26 -2.08
C TRP A 145 12.62 2.23 -2.91
N SER A 146 12.06 2.67 -4.05
CA SER A 146 11.37 1.79 -4.97
C SER A 146 12.26 0.69 -5.54
N LEU A 147 13.54 1.01 -5.84
CA LEU A 147 14.52 0.04 -6.35
C LEU A 147 14.93 -0.96 -5.27
N ILE A 148 15.29 -0.48 -4.09
CA ILE A 148 15.93 -1.35 -3.08
C ILE A 148 14.98 -2.36 -2.47
N ARG A 149 13.69 -2.03 -2.36
CA ARG A 149 12.68 -2.97 -1.86
C ARG A 149 12.25 -4.02 -2.88
N THR A 150 12.59 -3.83 -4.16
CA THR A 150 12.26 -4.77 -5.25
C THR A 150 13.49 -5.56 -5.71
N PHE A 151 14.57 -4.88 -6.09
CA PHE A 151 15.80 -5.49 -6.62
C PHE A 151 16.91 -5.70 -5.57
N GLY A 152 16.79 -5.10 -4.39
CA GLY A 152 17.85 -5.11 -3.38
C GLY A 152 18.94 -4.10 -3.70
N PRO A 153 20.23 -4.41 -3.48
CA PRO A 153 21.34 -3.53 -3.82
C PRO A 153 21.29 -3.15 -5.30
N VAL A 154 21.51 -1.89 -5.64
CA VAL A 154 21.51 -1.41 -7.03
C VAL A 154 22.69 -0.46 -7.25
N PRO A 155 23.07 -0.16 -8.51
CA PRO A 155 24.05 0.89 -8.76
C PRO A 155 23.66 2.21 -8.09
N LEU A 156 24.57 2.75 -7.27
CA LEU A 156 24.38 4.06 -6.65
C LEU A 156 24.96 5.12 -7.59
N ILE A 157 24.10 5.97 -8.13
CA ILE A 157 24.50 7.11 -8.94
C ILE A 157 25.12 8.18 -8.01
N PRO A 158 26.27 8.77 -8.36
CA PRO A 158 26.86 9.87 -7.59
C PRO A 158 25.89 11.03 -7.37
N GLU A 159 26.10 11.82 -6.31
CA GLU A 159 25.18 12.91 -5.94
C GLU A 159 24.93 13.89 -7.08
N HIS A 160 25.99 14.25 -7.83
CA HIS A 160 25.94 15.16 -8.98
C HIS A 160 25.59 14.47 -10.31
N GLY A 161 25.12 13.23 -10.26
CA GLY A 161 24.82 12.44 -11.46
C GLY A 161 26.05 11.86 -12.16
N LEU A 162 25.86 11.47 -13.41
CA LEU A 162 26.91 10.96 -14.30
C LEU A 162 27.07 11.90 -15.49
N ASP A 163 28.31 12.06 -15.94
CA ASP A 163 28.61 12.77 -17.18
C ASP A 163 28.28 11.86 -18.38
N VAL A 164 27.26 12.24 -19.13
CA VAL A 164 26.76 11.48 -20.29
C VAL A 164 27.72 11.46 -21.48
N SER A 165 28.80 12.25 -21.43
CA SER A 165 29.86 12.24 -22.44
C SER A 165 30.89 11.12 -22.25
N LEU A 166 30.88 10.47 -21.08
CA LEU A 166 31.78 9.35 -20.77
C LEU A 166 31.50 8.14 -21.67
N SER A 167 32.52 7.29 -21.81
CA SER A 167 32.35 6.03 -22.54
C SER A 167 31.33 5.13 -21.86
N TYR A 168 30.82 4.18 -22.62
CA TYR A 168 29.82 3.23 -22.15
C TYR A 168 30.33 2.36 -20.98
N GLU A 169 31.61 1.99 -21.04
CA GLU A 169 32.31 1.25 -20.01
C GLU A 169 32.45 2.08 -18.72
N GLU A 170 32.71 3.38 -18.83
CA GLU A 170 32.80 4.30 -17.68
C GLU A 170 31.44 4.59 -17.04
N LEU A 171 30.36 4.51 -17.82
CA LEU A 171 28.98 4.63 -17.33
C LEU A 171 28.44 3.32 -16.70
N SER A 172 29.16 2.20 -16.88
CA SER A 172 28.78 0.90 -16.33
C SER A 172 29.17 0.80 -14.86
N LEU A 173 28.25 1.11 -13.94
CA LEU A 173 28.50 1.06 -12.50
C LEU A 173 28.17 -0.31 -11.89
N PRO A 174 29.01 -0.87 -11.01
CA PRO A 174 28.63 -2.03 -10.21
C PRO A 174 27.52 -1.67 -9.21
N ARG A 175 26.92 -2.68 -8.57
CA ARG A 175 25.96 -2.45 -7.48
C ARG A 175 26.69 -1.89 -6.26
N ALA A 176 26.08 -0.95 -5.55
CA ALA A 176 26.60 -0.48 -4.26
C ALA A 176 26.14 -1.40 -3.12
N LYS A 177 26.80 -1.34 -1.96
CA LYS A 177 26.32 -2.10 -0.79
C LYS A 177 24.96 -1.57 -0.35
N PHE A 178 24.10 -2.45 0.16
CA PHE A 178 22.76 -2.06 0.61
C PHE A 178 22.82 -0.91 1.64
N ASP A 179 23.70 -1.01 2.63
CA ASP A 179 23.84 -0.01 3.69
C ASP A 179 24.36 1.34 3.18
N GLU A 180 25.22 1.35 2.15
CA GLU A 180 25.68 2.60 1.51
C GLU A 180 24.53 3.33 0.81
N ILE A 181 23.63 2.58 0.17
CA ILE A 181 22.42 3.15 -0.45
C ILE A 181 21.47 3.68 0.61
N ILE A 182 21.29 2.96 1.72
CA ILE A 182 20.47 3.41 2.85
C ILE A 182 21.01 4.72 3.44
N ASP A 183 22.32 4.82 3.64
CA ASP A 183 22.94 6.03 4.18
C ASP A 183 22.81 7.23 3.23
N PHE A 184 22.94 6.99 1.91
CA PHE A 184 22.67 8.01 0.90
C PHE A 184 21.23 8.53 0.98
N ILE A 185 20.25 7.61 1.02
CA ILE A 185 18.83 7.98 1.10
C ILE A 185 18.51 8.69 2.42
N ASP A 186 19.03 8.20 3.54
CA ASP A 186 18.84 8.81 4.86
C ASP A 186 19.36 10.25 4.88
N ASN A 187 20.54 10.49 4.30
CA ASN A 187 21.10 11.84 4.19
C ASN A 187 20.22 12.76 3.34
N ASP A 188 19.77 12.30 2.17
CA ASP A 188 18.88 13.07 1.30
C ASP A 188 17.59 13.48 2.02
N LEU A 189 16.99 12.55 2.77
CA LEU A 189 15.76 12.81 3.52
C LEU A 189 15.97 13.73 4.71
N LYS A 190 17.11 13.66 5.41
CA LYS A 190 17.46 14.61 6.48
C LYS A 190 17.63 16.02 5.91
N LEU A 191 18.39 16.17 4.82
CA LEU A 191 18.58 17.46 4.15
C LEU A 191 17.24 18.02 3.64
N ALA A 192 16.41 17.18 3.03
CA ALA A 192 15.08 17.57 2.57
C ALA A 192 14.19 18.02 3.75
N ALA A 193 14.20 17.28 4.86
CA ALA A 193 13.43 17.63 6.05
C ALA A 193 13.86 18.97 6.66
N ARG A 194 15.15 19.33 6.63
CA ARG A 194 15.65 20.62 7.18
C ARG A 194 15.06 21.83 6.46
N VAL A 195 14.92 21.75 5.13
CA VAL A 195 14.56 22.90 4.28
C VAL A 195 13.07 22.97 3.91
N MET A 196 12.37 21.84 3.82
CA MET A 196 10.97 21.83 3.40
C MET A 196 10.02 22.38 4.48
N PRO A 197 8.90 23.01 4.08
CA PRO A 197 7.90 23.53 5.02
C PRO A 197 7.15 22.39 5.74
N ARG A 198 6.57 22.73 6.88
CA ARG A 198 5.74 21.82 7.68
C ARG A 198 4.41 21.48 6.99
N THR A 199 3.81 22.46 6.30
CA THR A 199 2.49 22.33 5.67
C THR A 199 2.53 22.80 4.22
N ARG A 200 1.56 22.36 3.42
CA ARG A 200 1.32 22.84 2.05
C ARG A 200 -0.10 23.39 1.93
N THR A 201 -0.29 24.31 0.99
CA THR A 201 -1.62 24.75 0.56
C THR A 201 -2.39 23.63 -0.13
N ILE A 202 -3.72 23.72 -0.18
CA ILE A 202 -4.60 22.73 -0.84
C ILE A 202 -4.15 22.43 -2.28
N ASN A 203 -3.76 23.45 -3.06
CA ASN A 203 -3.32 23.28 -4.46
C ASN A 203 -1.96 22.58 -4.60
N ASN A 204 -1.20 22.47 -3.50
CA ASN A 204 0.14 21.88 -3.47
C ASN A 204 0.20 20.65 -2.54
N LEU A 205 -0.94 20.03 -2.25
CA LEU A 205 -1.03 18.90 -1.33
C LEU A 205 -0.17 17.69 -1.76
N GLY A 206 0.06 17.53 -3.07
CA GLY A 206 0.92 16.48 -3.62
C GLY A 206 2.43 16.74 -3.48
N ARG A 207 2.84 17.92 -3.00
CA ARG A 207 4.26 18.23 -2.74
C ARG A 207 4.64 17.75 -1.33
N PRO A 208 5.80 17.09 -1.17
CA PRO A 208 6.27 16.63 0.12
C PRO A 208 6.51 17.78 1.08
N THR A 209 6.33 17.49 2.37
CA THR A 209 6.60 18.37 3.51
C THR A 209 7.78 17.82 4.31
N LYS A 210 8.24 18.59 5.31
CA LYS A 210 9.14 18.10 6.35
C LYS A 210 8.68 16.77 6.94
N GLY A 211 7.41 16.65 7.31
CA GLY A 211 6.85 15.41 7.87
C GLY A 211 6.86 14.25 6.87
N ALA A 212 6.62 14.51 5.58
CA ALA A 212 6.72 13.49 4.54
C ALA A 212 8.14 12.90 4.42
N ALA A 213 9.17 13.74 4.43
CA ALA A 213 10.56 13.27 4.38
C ALA A 213 10.93 12.44 5.61
N LEU A 214 10.55 12.89 6.81
CA LEU A 214 10.82 12.17 8.05
C LEU A 214 10.07 10.84 8.15
N ALA A 215 8.81 10.79 7.71
CA ALA A 215 8.04 9.56 7.74
C ALA A 215 8.52 8.54 6.69
N LEU A 216 8.91 8.99 5.49
CA LEU A 216 9.56 8.10 4.51
C LEU A 216 10.89 7.57 5.05
N ARG A 217 11.68 8.42 5.71
CA ARG A 217 12.93 8.03 6.37
C ARG A 217 12.69 6.91 7.40
N ALA A 218 11.69 7.06 8.27
CA ALA A 218 11.32 6.05 9.25
C ALA A 218 10.94 4.70 8.61
N ARG A 219 10.14 4.72 7.54
CA ARG A 219 9.75 3.51 6.78
C ARG A 219 10.97 2.79 6.20
N ILE A 220 11.87 3.53 5.54
CA ILE A 220 13.06 2.97 4.88
C ILE A 220 14.00 2.35 5.91
N LEU A 221 14.24 3.05 7.02
CA LEU A 221 15.10 2.55 8.10
C LEU A 221 14.53 1.33 8.80
N LEU A 222 13.21 1.25 8.97
CA LEU A 222 12.55 0.03 9.47
C LEU A 222 12.87 -1.18 8.58
N TYR A 223 12.77 -1.00 7.26
CA TYR A 223 13.03 -2.08 6.30
C TYR A 223 14.52 -2.43 6.23
N ALA A 224 15.41 -1.45 6.40
CA ALA A 224 16.84 -1.69 6.48
C ALA A 224 17.25 -2.47 7.75
N ALA A 225 16.54 -2.25 8.87
CA ALA A 225 16.76 -2.96 10.13
C ALA A 225 16.14 -4.38 10.15
N SER A 226 15.18 -4.65 9.27
CA SER A 226 14.41 -5.90 9.24
C SER A 226 15.26 -7.13 8.86
N PRO A 227 14.86 -8.35 9.28
CA PRO A 227 15.63 -9.59 9.10
C PRO A 227 16.14 -9.88 7.68
N MET A 228 15.41 -9.46 6.64
CA MET A 228 15.85 -9.63 5.25
C MET A 228 17.13 -8.87 4.91
N ASN A 229 17.36 -7.70 5.52
CA ASN A 229 18.43 -6.77 5.17
C ASN A 229 19.48 -6.58 6.29
N ASN A 230 19.27 -7.19 7.46
CA ASN A 230 20.11 -7.03 8.64
C ASN A 230 20.60 -8.38 9.18
N GLY A 231 21.79 -8.80 8.77
CA GLY A 231 22.38 -10.10 9.16
C GLY A 231 21.87 -11.30 8.36
N ASN A 232 21.34 -11.09 7.15
CA ASN A 232 20.76 -12.16 6.36
C ASN A 232 21.81 -12.99 5.62
N THR A 233 22.08 -14.19 6.14
CA THR A 233 23.05 -15.13 5.57
C THR A 233 22.59 -15.81 4.29
N ASP A 234 21.28 -15.85 3.99
CA ASP A 234 20.78 -16.40 2.72
C ASP A 234 21.24 -15.56 1.51
N PHE A 235 21.59 -14.28 1.74
CA PHE A 235 22.06 -13.36 0.70
C PHE A 235 23.59 -13.35 0.54
N PHE A 236 24.29 -14.37 1.05
CA PHE A 236 25.74 -14.53 0.90
C PHE A 236 26.22 -14.56 -0.57
N ASN A 237 25.38 -15.03 -1.49
CA ASN A 237 25.73 -15.12 -2.92
C ASN A 237 25.44 -13.83 -3.70
N ILE A 238 24.93 -12.78 -3.04
CA ILE A 238 24.67 -11.48 -3.67
C ILE A 238 25.96 -10.65 -3.63
N LYS A 239 26.77 -10.82 -4.69
CA LYS A 239 28.09 -10.19 -4.84
C LYS A 239 28.21 -9.48 -6.19
N ASN A 240 29.10 -8.49 -6.24
CA ASN A 240 29.59 -7.95 -7.50
C ASN A 240 30.58 -8.92 -8.16
N LEU A 241 30.97 -8.64 -9.41
CA LEU A 241 31.93 -9.44 -10.19
C LEU A 241 33.33 -9.49 -9.55
N ASP A 242 33.69 -8.47 -8.77
CA ASP A 242 34.94 -8.37 -8.00
C ASP A 242 34.90 -9.16 -6.68
N GLY A 243 33.77 -9.79 -6.34
CA GLY A 243 33.57 -10.52 -5.10
C GLY A 243 33.09 -9.68 -3.92
N THR A 244 32.86 -8.36 -4.11
CA THR A 244 32.34 -7.47 -3.06
C THR A 244 30.95 -7.93 -2.61
N GLN A 245 30.81 -8.20 -1.31
CA GLN A 245 29.55 -8.59 -0.69
C GLN A 245 28.61 -7.38 -0.54
N LEU A 246 27.38 -7.52 -1.03
CA LEU A 246 26.43 -6.40 -1.15
C LEU A 246 25.45 -6.28 0.03
N TYR A 247 25.27 -7.35 0.81
CA TYR A 247 24.46 -7.37 2.01
C TYR A 247 25.31 -7.64 3.25
N ASN A 248 25.03 -6.91 4.34
CA ASN A 248 25.64 -7.24 5.63
C ASN A 248 25.20 -8.64 6.08
N GLN A 249 26.18 -9.45 6.50
CA GLN A 249 25.99 -10.83 6.96
C GLN A 249 25.91 -10.94 8.48
N GLU A 250 26.19 -9.84 9.20
CA GLU A 250 26.11 -9.77 10.66
C GLU A 250 24.91 -8.91 11.08
N TYR A 251 24.25 -9.33 12.15
CA TYR A 251 23.12 -8.60 12.72
C TYR A 251 23.61 -7.38 13.49
N ASP A 252 22.98 -6.22 13.25
CA ASP A 252 23.23 -4.98 13.96
C ASP A 252 21.93 -4.42 14.58
N GLU A 253 21.82 -4.50 15.90
CA GLU A 253 20.68 -3.98 16.67
C GLU A 253 20.54 -2.45 16.58
N SER A 254 21.63 -1.72 16.32
CA SER A 254 21.59 -0.25 16.25
C SER A 254 20.75 0.26 15.06
N LYS A 255 20.54 -0.56 14.03
CA LYS A 255 19.63 -0.24 12.92
C LYS A 255 18.19 -0.08 13.38
N TRP A 256 17.74 -0.88 14.36
CA TRP A 256 16.42 -0.73 14.97
C TRP A 256 16.33 0.55 15.80
N ALA A 257 17.39 0.89 16.54
CA ALA A 257 17.45 2.15 17.29
C ALA A 257 17.37 3.37 16.35
N ARG A 258 18.06 3.31 15.20
CA ARG A 258 17.99 4.35 14.16
C ARG A 258 16.60 4.47 13.56
N ALA A 259 15.90 3.37 13.32
CA ALA A 259 14.51 3.37 12.84
C ALA A 259 13.54 3.97 13.87
N ALA A 260 13.69 3.62 15.15
CA ALA A 260 12.90 4.17 16.24
C ALA A 260 13.13 5.69 16.40
N ALA A 261 14.38 6.16 16.35
CA ALA A 261 14.69 7.59 16.37
C ALA A 261 14.05 8.34 15.19
N ALA A 262 14.07 7.76 13.99
CA ALA A 262 13.46 8.37 12.81
C ALA A 262 11.93 8.44 12.90
N ALA A 263 11.26 7.47 13.52
CA ALA A 263 9.83 7.55 13.78
C ALA A 263 9.50 8.56 14.90
N GLU A 264 10.34 8.62 15.94
CA GLU A 264 10.23 9.60 17.02
C GLU A 264 10.37 11.04 16.50
N ASP A 265 11.24 11.29 15.50
CA ASP A 265 11.36 12.59 14.82
C ASP A 265 10.00 13.06 14.23
N VAL A 266 9.18 12.16 13.70
CA VAL A 266 7.85 12.48 13.16
C VAL A 266 6.85 12.72 14.29
N ILE A 267 6.85 11.86 15.31
CA ILE A 267 5.96 11.98 16.48
C ILE A 267 6.21 13.32 17.20
N ASN A 268 7.47 13.70 17.35
CA ASN A 268 7.89 14.95 17.99
C ASN A 268 7.57 16.21 17.18
N LEU A 269 7.16 16.10 15.91
CA LEU A 269 6.62 17.26 15.19
C LEU A 269 5.31 17.75 15.80
N GLN A 270 4.57 16.88 16.51
CA GLN A 270 3.26 17.15 17.13
C GLN A 270 2.25 17.77 16.14
N GLN A 271 2.32 17.33 14.88
CA GLN A 271 1.52 17.87 13.78
C GLN A 271 0.41 16.92 13.31
N TYR A 272 0.58 15.62 13.55
CA TYR A 272 -0.29 14.57 13.03
C TYR A 272 -1.04 13.88 14.18
N SER A 273 -2.24 13.41 13.90
CA SER A 273 -3.06 12.63 14.83
C SER A 273 -3.88 11.61 14.07
N LEU A 274 -4.29 10.53 14.73
CA LEU A 274 -5.21 9.56 14.13
C LEU A 274 -6.54 10.26 13.83
N TYR A 275 -7.13 9.94 12.68
CA TYR A 275 -8.40 10.53 12.30
C TYR A 275 -9.53 9.92 13.14
N THR A 276 -10.37 10.80 13.68
CA THR A 276 -11.54 10.43 14.49
C THR A 276 -12.76 11.23 14.06
N VAL A 277 -13.93 10.62 14.25
CA VAL A 277 -15.24 11.19 13.96
C VAL A 277 -16.08 11.09 15.23
N GLU A 278 -16.77 12.16 15.60
CA GLU A 278 -17.69 12.14 16.76
C GLU A 278 -18.88 11.21 16.49
N PRO A 279 -19.41 10.51 17.51
CA PRO A 279 -20.59 9.68 17.35
C PRO A 279 -21.81 10.53 16.99
N LYS A 280 -22.62 10.03 16.05
CA LYS A 280 -23.90 10.67 15.73
C LYS A 280 -24.83 10.61 16.96
N ASN A 281 -25.73 11.57 17.07
CA ASN A 281 -26.79 11.52 18.07
C ASN A 281 -27.71 10.32 17.84
N ASN A 282 -28.08 9.62 18.90
CA ASN A 282 -28.98 8.46 18.87
C ASN A 282 -28.50 7.27 18.03
N VAL A 283 -27.18 7.04 17.93
CA VAL A 283 -26.64 5.82 17.32
C VAL A 283 -27.13 4.59 18.11
N PRO A 284 -27.73 3.60 17.45
CA PRO A 284 -28.15 2.37 18.11
C PRO A 284 -26.99 1.67 18.83
N ALA A 285 -27.27 1.04 19.97
CA ALA A 285 -26.23 0.39 20.78
C ALA A 285 -25.44 -0.68 20.02
N TYR A 286 -26.07 -1.33 19.03
CA TYR A 286 -25.43 -2.35 18.19
C TYR A 286 -24.48 -1.78 17.12
N GLU A 287 -24.42 -0.46 16.91
CA GLU A 287 -23.38 0.17 16.07
C GLU A 287 -22.20 0.69 16.90
N ARG A 288 -22.27 0.55 18.23
CA ARG A 288 -21.20 0.90 19.16
C ARG A 288 -20.40 -0.35 19.53
N PRO A 289 -19.11 -0.21 19.91
CA PRO A 289 -18.39 -1.32 20.51
C PRO A 289 -19.11 -1.83 21.78
N PRO A 290 -18.98 -3.13 22.10
CA PRO A 290 -19.47 -3.67 23.36
C PRO A 290 -18.92 -2.88 24.55
N TYR A 291 -19.73 -2.77 25.61
CA TYR A 291 -19.30 -2.11 26.83
C TYR A 291 -18.08 -2.80 27.44
N HIS A 292 -17.06 -2.02 27.73
CA HIS A 292 -15.84 -2.41 28.42
C HIS A 292 -15.59 -1.44 29.58
N GLU A 293 -15.40 -1.99 30.78
CA GLU A 293 -15.31 -1.21 32.03
C GLU A 293 -14.27 -0.08 31.96
N THR A 294 -13.09 -0.37 31.42
CA THR A 294 -11.97 0.57 31.36
C THR A 294 -12.05 1.59 30.24
N TYR A 295 -12.64 1.24 29.09
CA TYR A 295 -12.41 1.98 27.84
C TYR A 295 -13.67 2.62 27.25
N SER A 296 -14.86 2.13 27.59
CA SER A 296 -16.10 2.65 27.00
C SER A 296 -16.48 4.04 27.48
N ASN A 297 -16.05 4.43 28.68
CA ASN A 297 -16.34 5.74 29.26
C ASN A 297 -15.20 6.74 29.09
N GLU A 298 -14.00 6.26 28.75
CA GLU A 298 -12.81 7.10 28.54
C GLU A 298 -12.83 7.73 27.14
N GLU A 299 -12.35 8.97 27.05
CA GLU A 299 -12.19 9.67 25.77
C GLU A 299 -10.97 9.16 25.01
N PHE A 300 -11.02 9.28 23.67
CA PHE A 300 -9.87 9.04 22.82
C PHE A 300 -8.69 9.96 23.23
N PRO A 301 -7.44 9.47 23.35
CA PRO A 301 -6.92 8.18 22.91
C PRO A 301 -6.94 7.06 23.96
N ASN A 302 -7.57 7.26 25.10
CA ASN A 302 -7.59 6.29 26.20
C ASN A 302 -8.81 5.36 26.18
N GLY A 303 -9.87 5.76 25.48
CA GLY A 303 -11.07 4.99 25.22
C GLY A 303 -11.74 5.44 23.93
N TRP A 304 -13.04 5.16 23.79
CA TRP A 304 -13.82 5.45 22.58
C TRP A 304 -15.17 6.12 22.86
N SER A 305 -15.34 6.75 24.02
CA SER A 305 -16.62 7.36 24.42
C SER A 305 -17.06 8.49 23.47
N ASN A 306 -16.11 9.29 22.99
CA ASN A 306 -16.33 10.49 22.17
C ASN A 306 -16.06 10.29 20.67
N ILE A 307 -15.85 9.06 20.20
CA ILE A 307 -15.62 8.76 18.77
C ILE A 307 -16.54 7.67 18.27
N ASP A 308 -16.80 7.62 16.96
CA ASP A 308 -17.39 6.51 16.21
C ASP A 308 -16.27 5.68 15.57
N PRO A 309 -15.96 4.48 16.09
CA PRO A 309 -14.87 3.67 15.56
C PRO A 309 -15.01 3.25 14.09
N TYR A 310 -16.24 3.01 13.63
CA TYR A 310 -16.48 2.61 12.24
C TYR A 310 -16.24 3.78 11.29
N ALA A 311 -16.84 4.93 11.58
CA ALA A 311 -16.67 6.15 10.78
C ALA A 311 -15.22 6.65 10.82
N SER A 312 -14.59 6.64 12.00
CA SER A 312 -13.19 7.05 12.20
C SER A 312 -12.19 6.25 11.36
N TYR A 313 -12.50 4.99 11.03
CA TYR A 313 -11.69 4.21 10.11
C TYR A 313 -12.13 4.39 8.65
N LYS A 314 -13.43 4.20 8.36
CA LYS A 314 -13.95 4.12 6.99
C LYS A 314 -13.81 5.43 6.22
N GLU A 315 -14.11 6.57 6.85
CA GLU A 315 -14.17 7.87 6.17
C GLU A 315 -12.79 8.32 5.66
N MET A 316 -11.70 7.78 6.21
CA MET A 316 -10.33 8.01 5.72
C MET A 316 -10.12 7.48 4.29
N PHE A 317 -10.84 6.44 3.89
CA PHE A 317 -10.59 5.70 2.64
C PHE A 317 -11.67 5.88 1.59
N ASP A 318 -12.91 6.18 1.99
CA ASP A 318 -14.06 6.24 1.08
C ASP A 318 -14.24 7.61 0.39
N GLY A 319 -13.40 8.59 0.70
CA GLY A 319 -13.45 9.93 0.12
C GLY A 319 -14.42 10.90 0.81
N THR A 320 -15.00 10.51 1.96
CA THR A 320 -15.82 11.40 2.80
C THR A 320 -15.00 12.59 3.32
N ILE A 321 -13.80 12.33 3.84
CA ILE A 321 -12.85 13.39 4.16
C ILE A 321 -11.91 13.68 2.99
N ARG A 322 -11.69 14.97 2.72
CA ARG A 322 -10.68 15.41 1.76
C ARG A 322 -9.30 15.27 2.38
N GLY A 323 -8.30 14.85 1.60
CA GLY A 323 -6.92 14.73 2.07
C GLY A 323 -6.38 15.96 2.80
N SER A 324 -6.69 17.17 2.33
CA SER A 324 -6.26 18.43 2.97
C SER A 324 -6.87 18.69 4.35
N LYS A 325 -7.91 17.94 4.74
CA LYS A 325 -8.57 18.02 6.05
C LYS A 325 -8.25 16.83 6.94
N ASN A 326 -7.55 15.80 6.43
CA ASN A 326 -7.23 14.61 7.19
C ASN A 326 -5.95 14.85 8.02
N PRO A 327 -6.03 14.90 9.36
CA PRO A 327 -4.86 15.12 10.22
C PRO A 327 -3.94 13.90 10.32
N GLU A 328 -4.39 12.72 9.88
CA GLU A 328 -3.61 11.49 9.86
C GLU A 328 -2.70 11.42 8.61
N LEU A 329 -3.04 12.16 7.56
CA LEU A 329 -2.34 12.12 6.28
C LEU A 329 -1.04 12.91 6.33
N ILE A 330 0.08 12.23 6.11
CA ILE A 330 1.42 12.85 6.09
C ILE A 330 1.84 13.19 4.66
N PHE A 331 1.63 12.25 3.73
CA PHE A 331 1.94 12.42 2.31
C PHE A 331 0.93 11.69 1.44
N THR A 332 0.57 12.31 0.32
CA THR A 332 -0.34 11.73 -0.67
C THR A 332 0.12 12.08 -2.07
N LYS A 333 -0.04 11.13 -2.98
CA LYS A 333 -0.01 11.42 -4.41
C LYS A 333 -1.39 11.92 -4.82
N THR A 334 -1.47 13.17 -5.25
CA THR A 334 -2.70 13.71 -5.82
C THR A 334 -3.02 12.99 -7.13
N LYS A 335 -4.32 12.76 -7.39
CA LYS A 335 -4.80 12.08 -8.60
C LYS A 335 -4.12 12.60 -9.86
N ALA A 336 -3.50 11.70 -10.64
CA ALA A 336 -3.10 12.00 -11.99
C ALA A 336 -4.35 12.16 -12.87
N THR A 337 -4.30 13.09 -13.83
CA THR A 337 -5.34 13.20 -14.87
C THR A 337 -5.51 11.85 -15.59
N GLY A 338 -6.70 11.24 -15.54
CA GLY A 338 -7.00 9.95 -16.18
C GLY A 338 -7.75 8.94 -15.29
N ASN A 339 -7.92 7.71 -15.80
CA ASN A 339 -8.58 6.57 -15.12
C ASN A 339 -7.59 5.74 -14.29
N CYS A 340 -6.91 6.37 -13.33
CA CYS A 340 -5.81 5.77 -12.56
C CYS A 340 -5.91 6.04 -11.04
N GLY A 341 -7.08 6.45 -10.56
CA GLY A 341 -7.33 6.66 -9.14
C GLY A 341 -7.70 5.37 -8.41
N ILE A 342 -7.91 5.48 -7.09
CA ILE A 342 -8.41 4.39 -6.24
C ILE A 342 -9.72 3.82 -6.79
N GLU A 343 -10.57 4.70 -7.31
CA GLU A 343 -11.84 4.35 -7.92
C GLU A 343 -11.69 3.38 -9.11
N ASP A 344 -10.64 3.51 -9.92
CA ASP A 344 -10.41 2.64 -11.07
C ASP A 344 -9.58 1.41 -10.68
N PHE A 345 -8.63 1.57 -9.76
CA PHE A 345 -7.78 0.47 -9.34
C PHE A 345 -8.53 -0.53 -8.45
N PHE A 346 -9.20 -0.05 -7.40
CA PHE A 346 -9.93 -0.87 -6.44
C PHE A 346 -11.44 -0.89 -6.70
N ASN A 347 -12.12 0.26 -6.68
CA ASN A 347 -13.59 0.25 -6.61
C ASN A 347 -14.22 -0.44 -7.82
N LYS A 348 -13.80 -0.10 -9.05
CA LYS A 348 -14.33 -0.79 -10.23
C LYS A 348 -14.12 -2.29 -10.16
N LYS A 349 -12.93 -2.72 -9.74
CA LYS A 349 -12.55 -4.15 -9.71
C LYS A 349 -13.22 -4.93 -8.59
N SER A 350 -13.59 -4.27 -7.49
CA SER A 350 -14.16 -4.91 -6.31
C SER A 350 -15.68 -4.79 -6.22
N MET A 351 -16.29 -3.79 -6.86
CA MET A 351 -17.73 -3.59 -6.80
C MET A 351 -18.51 -4.76 -7.43
N PRO A 352 -19.69 -5.11 -6.88
CA PRO A 352 -20.54 -6.18 -7.42
C PRO A 352 -20.98 -5.93 -8.87
N ARG A 353 -21.26 -7.02 -9.59
CA ARG A 353 -21.81 -6.98 -10.96
C ARG A 353 -23.18 -6.30 -11.01
N THR A 354 -23.99 -6.45 -9.97
CA THR A 354 -25.29 -5.75 -9.83
C THR A 354 -25.13 -4.22 -9.90
N ALA A 355 -24.01 -3.68 -9.42
CA ALA A 355 -23.69 -2.25 -9.51
C ALA A 355 -22.74 -1.94 -10.70
N HIS A 356 -22.71 -2.83 -11.69
CA HIS A 356 -21.87 -2.77 -12.89
C HIS A 356 -20.37 -2.74 -12.62
N GLY A 357 -19.89 -3.24 -11.48
CA GLY A 357 -18.47 -3.46 -11.21
C GLY A 357 -17.93 -4.75 -11.84
N ASP A 358 -16.61 -4.93 -11.83
CA ASP A 358 -15.97 -6.14 -12.39
C ASP A 358 -16.11 -7.35 -11.46
N ASN A 359 -16.20 -7.09 -10.14
CA ASN A 359 -16.40 -8.07 -9.08
C ASN A 359 -15.37 -9.23 -9.09
N LYS A 360 -14.08 -8.89 -9.03
CA LYS A 360 -12.96 -9.86 -9.15
C LYS A 360 -11.94 -9.79 -8.03
N VAL A 361 -11.92 -8.71 -7.25
CA VAL A 361 -11.03 -8.62 -6.09
C VAL A 361 -11.59 -9.50 -4.98
N ALA A 362 -10.75 -10.40 -4.46
CA ALA A 362 -11.13 -11.40 -3.49
C ALA A 362 -10.24 -11.31 -2.24
N ILE A 363 -10.86 -11.29 -1.05
CA ILE A 363 -10.15 -11.33 0.24
C ILE A 363 -9.97 -12.80 0.64
N THR A 364 -8.80 -13.17 1.16
CA THR A 364 -8.53 -14.54 1.60
C THR A 364 -9.24 -14.87 2.91
N GLN A 365 -9.54 -16.15 3.14
CA GLN A 365 -10.08 -16.59 4.43
C GLN A 365 -9.12 -16.22 5.58
N LYS A 366 -7.81 -16.35 5.33
CA LYS A 366 -6.76 -15.93 6.28
C LYS A 366 -6.91 -14.47 6.71
N MET A 367 -7.12 -13.55 5.77
CA MET A 367 -7.34 -12.15 6.10
C MET A 367 -8.64 -11.94 6.88
N VAL A 368 -9.72 -12.64 6.51
CA VAL A 368 -10.99 -12.60 7.26
C VAL A 368 -10.82 -13.07 8.70
N ASP A 369 -10.05 -14.13 8.93
CA ASP A 369 -9.79 -14.69 10.25
C ASP A 369 -8.79 -13.85 11.07
N THR A 370 -8.00 -13.03 10.39
CA THR A 370 -7.03 -12.12 11.03
C THR A 370 -7.74 -11.04 11.85
N TYR A 371 -8.85 -10.48 11.35
CA TYR A 371 -9.65 -9.48 12.09
C TYR A 371 -10.13 -10.00 13.46
N TYR A 372 -10.11 -9.15 14.46
CA TYR A 372 -10.62 -9.45 15.79
C TYR A 372 -12.16 -9.50 15.83
N MET A 373 -12.67 -10.09 16.89
CA MET A 373 -14.04 -9.85 17.34
C MET A 373 -14.16 -8.43 17.92
N ASN A 374 -15.37 -7.88 18.01
CA ASN A 374 -15.61 -6.53 18.52
C ASN A 374 -15.27 -6.34 20.02
N ASN A 375 -14.97 -7.43 20.74
CA ASN A 375 -14.46 -7.41 22.10
C ASN A 375 -12.93 -7.55 22.17
N GLY A 376 -12.22 -7.55 21.02
CA GLY A 376 -10.77 -7.64 20.93
C GLY A 376 -10.19 -9.06 20.94
N GLN A 377 -11.00 -10.10 21.13
CA GLN A 377 -10.57 -11.50 21.07
C GLN A 377 -10.29 -11.95 19.64
N THR A 378 -9.42 -12.94 19.46
CA THR A 378 -9.33 -13.66 18.18
C THR A 378 -10.56 -14.54 17.97
N ILE A 379 -10.77 -15.02 16.75
CA ILE A 379 -11.88 -15.95 16.48
C ILE A 379 -11.72 -17.27 17.24
N GLU A 380 -10.49 -17.73 17.43
CA GLU A 380 -10.18 -18.97 18.14
C GLU A 380 -10.54 -18.84 19.63
N GLU A 381 -10.16 -17.73 20.26
CA GLU A 381 -10.51 -17.42 21.65
C GLU A 381 -12.03 -17.28 21.82
N ALA A 382 -12.67 -16.53 20.92
CA ALA A 382 -14.10 -16.27 20.95
C ALA A 382 -14.95 -17.53 20.68
N GLU A 383 -14.45 -18.49 19.90
CA GLU A 383 -15.13 -19.76 19.65
C GLU A 383 -15.25 -20.60 20.92
N THR A 384 -14.25 -20.58 21.81
CA THR A 384 -14.29 -21.34 23.08
C THR A 384 -15.42 -20.92 24.02
N THR A 385 -15.91 -19.69 23.87
CA THR A 385 -16.99 -19.12 24.69
C THR A 385 -18.34 -19.08 23.95
N GLY A 386 -18.38 -19.53 22.69
CA GLY A 386 -19.55 -19.40 21.82
C GLY A 386 -19.83 -17.96 21.35
N TYR A 387 -18.89 -17.03 21.56
CA TYR A 387 -19.02 -15.65 21.09
C TYR A 387 -18.90 -15.57 19.57
N TYR A 388 -18.03 -16.40 18.98
CA TYR A 388 -17.95 -16.67 17.55
C TYR A 388 -18.73 -17.94 17.19
N VAL A 389 -19.53 -17.88 16.11
CA VAL A 389 -20.40 -18.98 15.69
C VAL A 389 -20.17 -19.27 14.20
N ARG A 390 -19.77 -20.51 13.86
CA ARG A 390 -19.42 -20.91 12.48
C ARG A 390 -20.64 -21.24 11.60
N GLU A 391 -21.71 -21.73 12.21
CA GLU A 391 -22.89 -22.23 11.51
C GLU A 391 -24.14 -21.43 11.83
N GLY A 392 -25.05 -21.38 10.87
CA GLY A 392 -26.32 -20.69 11.02
C GLY A 392 -26.31 -19.29 10.43
N PHE A 393 -27.50 -18.71 10.41
CA PHE A 393 -27.80 -17.49 9.66
C PHE A 393 -28.67 -16.55 10.47
N THR A 394 -28.55 -15.26 10.18
CA THR A 394 -29.43 -14.23 10.73
C THR A 394 -30.86 -14.42 10.24
N GLU A 395 -31.81 -14.50 11.15
CA GLU A 395 -33.24 -14.56 10.80
C GLU A 395 -33.84 -13.17 10.58
N THR A 396 -33.34 -12.18 11.32
CA THR A 396 -33.76 -10.77 11.22
C THR A 396 -32.54 -9.88 11.00
N ALA A 397 -32.72 -8.80 10.24
CA ALA A 397 -31.64 -7.86 9.97
C ALA A 397 -31.32 -7.05 11.23
N ASN A 398 -30.02 -6.84 11.48
CA ASN A 398 -29.51 -5.99 12.57
C ASN A 398 -30.07 -6.34 13.97
N ASP A 399 -30.36 -7.62 14.24
CA ASP A 399 -30.92 -8.07 15.51
C ASP A 399 -29.92 -7.85 16.67
N PRO A 400 -30.21 -6.94 17.62
CA PRO A 400 -29.28 -6.64 18.70
C PRO A 400 -28.92 -7.88 19.56
N GLN A 401 -29.82 -8.86 19.69
CA GLN A 401 -29.59 -10.03 20.55
C GLN A 401 -28.64 -11.05 19.93
N THR A 402 -28.82 -11.39 18.66
CA THR A 402 -27.94 -12.34 17.96
C THR A 402 -26.66 -11.69 17.44
N MET A 403 -26.68 -10.37 17.18
CA MET A 403 -25.63 -9.66 16.45
C MET A 403 -24.69 -8.84 17.34
N ASN A 404 -25.09 -8.50 18.57
CA ASN A 404 -24.34 -7.76 19.61
C ASN A 404 -23.16 -6.92 19.06
N GLY A 405 -23.46 -5.84 18.32
CA GLY A 405 -22.42 -4.97 17.77
C GLY A 405 -22.09 -5.15 16.28
N ALA A 406 -22.99 -5.69 15.45
CA ALA A 406 -22.79 -5.87 14.00
C ALA A 406 -23.90 -5.16 13.18
N PRO A 407 -23.81 -3.85 12.96
CA PRO A 407 -24.88 -3.01 12.40
C PRO A 407 -25.09 -3.15 10.88
N PHE A 408 -24.43 -4.13 10.25
CA PHE A 408 -24.30 -4.22 8.79
C PHE A 408 -24.79 -5.57 8.23
N MET A 409 -25.61 -6.29 8.98
CA MET A 409 -25.93 -7.68 8.71
C MET A 409 -27.42 -7.79 8.36
N GLY A 410 -27.70 -8.09 7.10
CA GLY A 410 -29.07 -8.31 6.61
C GLY A 410 -29.62 -9.68 6.99
N VAL A 411 -30.79 -10.02 6.48
CA VAL A 411 -31.38 -11.36 6.67
C VAL A 411 -30.58 -12.41 5.87
N GLY A 412 -30.44 -13.61 6.42
CA GLY A 412 -29.83 -14.76 5.76
C GLY A 412 -28.30 -14.72 5.68
N VAL A 413 -27.65 -13.81 6.41
CA VAL A 413 -26.18 -13.70 6.44
C VAL A 413 -25.62 -14.68 7.45
N SER A 414 -24.47 -15.31 7.14
CA SER A 414 -23.82 -16.25 8.06
C SER A 414 -23.41 -15.59 9.38
N LEU A 415 -23.63 -16.28 10.49
CA LEU A 415 -23.24 -15.81 11.83
C LEU A 415 -21.73 -15.65 12.01
N MET A 416 -20.91 -16.26 11.16
CA MET A 416 -19.44 -16.12 11.21
C MET A 416 -18.96 -14.67 10.95
N TYR A 417 -19.80 -13.83 10.33
CA TYR A 417 -19.50 -12.42 10.11
C TYR A 417 -20.12 -11.50 11.17
N ALA A 418 -20.82 -12.05 12.16
CA ALA A 418 -21.35 -11.28 13.28
C ALA A 418 -20.25 -10.92 14.30
N LYS A 419 -20.49 -9.86 15.08
CA LYS A 419 -19.66 -9.42 16.22
C LYS A 419 -18.18 -9.21 15.88
N ARG A 420 -17.85 -8.79 14.65
CA ARG A 420 -16.48 -8.50 14.21
C ARG A 420 -16.11 -7.05 14.51
N GLU A 421 -14.83 -6.74 14.53
CA GLU A 421 -14.39 -5.36 14.75
C GLU A 421 -14.84 -4.39 13.63
N PRO A 422 -14.97 -3.07 13.90
CA PRO A 422 -15.42 -2.08 12.91
C PRO A 422 -14.65 -2.09 11.59
N ARG A 423 -13.33 -2.34 11.63
CA ARG A 423 -12.47 -2.40 10.43
C ARG A 423 -12.81 -3.56 9.50
N PHE A 424 -13.30 -4.68 10.05
CA PHE A 424 -13.79 -5.81 9.25
C PHE A 424 -14.95 -5.35 8.36
N TYR A 425 -15.94 -4.65 8.92
CA TYR A 425 -17.11 -4.20 8.17
C TYR A 425 -16.80 -3.06 7.18
N ALA A 426 -15.75 -2.28 7.42
CA ALA A 426 -15.28 -1.29 6.46
C ALA A 426 -14.56 -1.93 5.27
N CYS A 427 -13.83 -3.02 5.50
CA CYS A 427 -12.92 -3.61 4.51
C CYS A 427 -13.50 -4.80 3.74
N VAL A 428 -14.34 -5.61 4.38
CA VAL A 428 -14.74 -6.93 3.88
C VAL A 428 -16.14 -6.87 3.25
N GLY A 429 -16.22 -7.17 1.96
CA GLY A 429 -17.47 -7.38 1.24
C GLY A 429 -17.93 -8.82 1.38
N PHE A 430 -18.27 -9.25 2.60
CA PHE A 430 -18.67 -10.63 2.92
C PHE A 430 -19.96 -11.05 2.19
N ASN A 431 -20.21 -12.36 2.12
CA ASN A 431 -21.39 -12.88 1.44
C ASN A 431 -22.69 -12.45 2.15
N GLY A 432 -23.54 -11.71 1.45
CA GLY A 432 -24.75 -11.08 1.99
C GLY A 432 -24.58 -9.64 2.48
N ALA A 433 -23.37 -9.06 2.36
CA ALA A 433 -23.11 -7.65 2.68
C ALA A 433 -23.93 -6.72 1.77
N THR A 434 -24.50 -5.67 2.37
CA THR A 434 -25.25 -4.64 1.64
C THR A 434 -24.31 -3.73 0.86
N TRP A 435 -24.68 -3.36 -0.36
CA TRP A 435 -24.05 -2.30 -1.16
C TRP A 435 -25.10 -1.24 -1.46
N GLU A 436 -24.85 -0.03 -0.97
CA GLU A 436 -25.82 1.07 -0.90
C GLU A 436 -26.05 1.72 -2.28
N CYS A 437 -24.98 2.06 -2.98
CA CYS A 437 -24.96 2.56 -4.37
C CYS A 437 -25.95 3.72 -4.59
N GLU A 438 -26.02 4.64 -3.63
CA GLU A 438 -27.11 5.61 -3.46
C GLU A 438 -27.26 6.56 -4.66
N SER A 439 -26.19 6.82 -5.40
CA SER A 439 -26.19 7.67 -6.58
C SER A 439 -26.85 7.06 -7.84
N SER A 440 -27.10 5.75 -7.85
CA SER A 440 -27.77 5.10 -9.00
C SER A 440 -29.15 5.73 -9.27
N SER A 441 -29.63 5.73 -10.50
CA SER A 441 -31.04 6.05 -10.78
C SER A 441 -31.97 4.83 -10.65
N LEU A 442 -31.41 3.62 -10.63
CA LEU A 442 -32.16 2.36 -10.66
C LEU A 442 -32.36 1.80 -9.25
N SER A 443 -33.62 1.69 -8.81
CA SER A 443 -33.94 1.22 -7.45
C SER A 443 -33.51 -0.22 -7.17
N SER A 444 -33.44 -1.07 -8.20
CA SER A 444 -32.97 -2.45 -8.10
C SER A 444 -31.47 -2.58 -7.86
N GLU A 445 -30.72 -1.49 -8.06
CA GLU A 445 -29.26 -1.45 -7.93
C GLU A 445 -28.84 -0.56 -6.74
N LYS A 446 -29.79 -0.22 -5.85
CA LYS A 446 -29.55 0.46 -4.57
C LYS A 446 -29.77 -0.48 -3.41
N ASN A 447 -29.00 -0.30 -2.34
CA ASN A 447 -29.21 -0.93 -1.03
C ASN A 447 -29.48 -2.44 -1.12
N PHE A 448 -28.76 -3.14 -2.00
CA PHE A 448 -28.97 -4.57 -2.24
C PHE A 448 -27.98 -5.41 -1.44
N GLN A 449 -28.41 -6.58 -0.96
CA GLN A 449 -27.51 -7.58 -0.40
C GLN A 449 -26.80 -8.32 -1.53
N CYS A 450 -25.46 -8.31 -1.51
CA CYS A 450 -24.64 -8.97 -2.52
C CYS A 450 -24.38 -10.44 -2.13
N TRP A 451 -24.84 -11.37 -2.97
CA TRP A 451 -24.65 -12.81 -2.77
C TRP A 451 -23.67 -13.42 -3.78
N TYR A 452 -22.69 -14.17 -3.29
CA TYR A 452 -21.64 -14.83 -4.06
C TYR A 452 -21.87 -16.34 -4.24
N TYR A 453 -23.05 -16.85 -3.89
CA TYR A 453 -23.43 -18.23 -4.18
C TYR A 453 -23.33 -18.54 -5.68
N ARG A 454 -23.10 -19.80 -6.02
CA ARG A 454 -23.12 -20.25 -7.42
C ARG A 454 -24.45 -19.88 -8.08
N ASP A 455 -24.37 -19.47 -9.33
CA ASP A 455 -25.48 -19.07 -10.20
C ASP A 455 -26.20 -17.76 -9.79
N GLU A 456 -25.83 -17.11 -8.67
CA GLU A 456 -26.21 -15.73 -8.36
C GLU A 456 -25.42 -14.72 -9.20
N VAL A 457 -26.01 -13.55 -9.47
CA VAL A 457 -25.44 -12.50 -10.35
C VAL A 457 -23.99 -12.13 -9.99
N ASN A 458 -23.65 -12.13 -8.70
CA ASN A 458 -22.32 -11.77 -8.22
C ASN A 458 -21.43 -12.98 -7.91
N GLY A 459 -21.96 -14.20 -7.96
CA GLY A 459 -21.22 -15.43 -7.73
C GLY A 459 -20.64 -16.05 -9.00
N LYS A 460 -20.16 -17.28 -8.86
CA LYS A 460 -19.64 -18.07 -9.99
C LYS A 460 -20.77 -18.46 -10.93
N GLN A 461 -20.60 -18.21 -12.23
CA GLN A 461 -21.58 -18.50 -13.27
C GLN A 461 -21.08 -19.65 -14.16
N GLY A 462 -21.70 -20.83 -14.06
CA GLY A 462 -21.25 -22.03 -14.79
C GLY A 462 -19.79 -22.40 -14.47
N PHE A 463 -18.95 -22.46 -15.52
CA PHE A 463 -17.51 -22.73 -15.40
C PHE A 463 -16.65 -21.46 -15.34
N THR A 464 -17.26 -20.28 -15.47
CA THR A 464 -16.53 -19.01 -15.56
C THR A 464 -16.22 -18.46 -14.17
N GLU A 465 -14.94 -18.31 -13.86
CA GLU A 465 -14.43 -17.80 -12.58
C GLU A 465 -14.30 -16.27 -12.57
N ASN A 466 -15.30 -15.59 -13.12
CA ASN A 466 -15.41 -14.13 -13.14
C ASN A 466 -16.18 -13.65 -11.89
N CYS A 467 -15.68 -13.97 -10.71
CA CYS A 467 -16.21 -13.58 -9.40
C CYS A 467 -15.05 -13.46 -8.39
N PRO A 468 -15.27 -12.98 -7.16
CA PRO A 468 -14.27 -13.12 -6.11
C PRO A 468 -13.96 -14.62 -5.91
N LEU A 469 -12.73 -15.03 -6.20
CA LEU A 469 -12.34 -16.45 -6.24
C LEU A 469 -12.40 -17.14 -4.88
N THR A 470 -12.39 -16.36 -3.80
CA THR A 470 -12.55 -16.83 -2.42
C THR A 470 -14.00 -16.75 -1.93
N GLY A 471 -14.94 -16.26 -2.75
CA GLY A 471 -16.32 -16.00 -2.33
C GLY A 471 -16.48 -14.83 -1.36
N ILE A 472 -15.42 -14.03 -1.15
CA ILE A 472 -15.37 -12.90 -0.22
C ILE A 472 -14.88 -11.67 -0.98
N GLY A 473 -15.72 -10.64 -1.08
CA GLY A 473 -15.40 -9.39 -1.80
C GLY A 473 -14.62 -8.37 -0.96
N PHE A 474 -14.26 -7.25 -1.59
CA PHE A 474 -13.45 -6.18 -0.99
C PHE A 474 -14.15 -4.81 -1.01
N LYS A 475 -14.21 -4.12 0.14
CA LYS A 475 -15.04 -2.92 0.36
C LYS A 475 -14.30 -1.71 0.97
N LYS A 476 -13.01 -1.79 1.33
CA LYS A 476 -12.26 -0.74 2.07
C LYS A 476 -12.41 0.69 1.51
N TYR A 477 -12.29 0.84 0.19
CA TYR A 477 -12.36 2.13 -0.48
C TYR A 477 -13.77 2.47 -0.99
N TYR A 478 -14.80 1.72 -0.64
CA TYR A 478 -16.15 1.95 -1.15
C TYR A 478 -16.87 3.09 -0.41
N ASN A 479 -17.36 4.07 -1.16
CA ASN A 479 -18.32 5.07 -0.68
C ASN A 479 -19.75 4.61 -0.94
N LYS A 480 -20.69 4.93 -0.04
CA LYS A 480 -22.12 4.60 -0.21
C LYS A 480 -22.73 5.20 -1.49
N GLU A 481 -22.19 6.32 -1.96
CA GLU A 481 -22.60 6.96 -3.21
C GLU A 481 -21.96 6.32 -4.45
N ASP A 482 -20.93 5.47 -4.31
CA ASP A 482 -20.24 4.93 -5.48
C ASP A 482 -21.16 3.97 -6.26
N SER A 483 -21.33 4.24 -7.54
CA SER A 483 -22.04 3.36 -8.46
C SER A 483 -21.52 3.50 -9.90
N TYR A 484 -21.50 2.38 -10.64
CA TYR A 484 -21.26 2.33 -12.09
C TYR A 484 -22.53 2.09 -12.89
N SER A 485 -23.67 2.03 -12.20
CA SER A 485 -25.01 1.95 -12.77
C SER A 485 -25.39 3.20 -13.55
N GLU A 486 -26.54 3.14 -14.22
CA GLU A 486 -27.19 4.31 -14.80
C GLU A 486 -27.38 5.42 -13.75
N GLY A 487 -27.02 6.66 -14.09
CA GLY A 487 -27.07 7.80 -13.18
C GLY A 487 -26.01 7.83 -12.07
N GLY A 488 -25.25 6.74 -11.88
CA GLY A 488 -24.26 6.61 -10.83
C GLY A 488 -23.00 7.45 -11.03
N TYR A 489 -22.42 7.92 -9.93
CA TYR A 489 -21.11 8.58 -9.90
C TYR A 489 -20.17 7.91 -8.89
N ARG A 490 -18.89 8.30 -8.93
CA ARG A 490 -17.87 7.82 -7.99
C ARG A 490 -17.25 8.98 -7.25
N THR A 491 -17.15 8.85 -5.94
CA THR A 491 -16.50 9.81 -5.05
C THR A 491 -14.99 9.73 -5.22
N ASN A 492 -14.33 10.87 -5.42
CA ASN A 492 -12.87 10.92 -5.48
C ASN A 492 -12.27 10.59 -4.11
N LYS A 493 -11.22 9.78 -4.09
CA LYS A 493 -10.55 9.34 -2.86
C LYS A 493 -9.12 9.88 -2.81
N THR A 494 -8.62 10.02 -1.59
CA THR A 494 -7.22 10.42 -1.37
C THR A 494 -6.40 9.19 -1.06
N GLU A 495 -5.29 9.00 -1.78
CA GLU A 495 -4.36 7.90 -1.53
C GLU A 495 -3.52 8.17 -0.27
N PRO A 496 -3.55 7.31 0.75
CA PRO A 496 -2.70 7.44 1.93
C PRO A 496 -1.30 6.89 1.65
N THR A 497 -0.50 7.61 0.86
CA THR A 497 0.88 7.17 0.54
C THR A 497 1.73 7.06 1.81
N ILE A 498 1.58 7.99 2.76
CA ILE A 498 2.14 7.88 4.12
C ILE A 498 1.12 8.47 5.11
N ARG A 499 0.82 7.75 6.19
CA ARG A 499 -0.11 8.20 7.24
C ARG A 499 0.40 7.89 8.65
N TYR A 500 -0.15 8.58 9.64
CA TYR A 500 0.40 8.59 11.00
C TYR A 500 0.33 7.23 11.71
N ALA A 501 -0.71 6.42 11.50
CA ALA A 501 -0.76 5.09 12.12
C ALA A 501 0.40 4.19 11.69
N GLU A 502 0.90 4.34 10.46
CA GLU A 502 2.09 3.62 10.00
C GLU A 502 3.32 3.99 10.82
N VAL A 503 3.51 5.28 11.12
CA VAL A 503 4.63 5.79 11.92
C VAL A 503 4.58 5.26 13.34
N LEU A 504 3.39 5.20 13.95
CA LEU A 504 3.20 4.62 15.27
C LEU A 504 3.57 3.13 15.29
N LEU A 505 3.14 2.37 14.27
CA LEU A 505 3.50 0.96 14.13
C LEU A 505 4.99 0.75 13.87
N ILE A 506 5.63 1.61 13.05
CA ILE A 506 7.09 1.61 12.83
C ILE A 506 7.81 1.81 14.17
N TYR A 507 7.38 2.79 14.97
CA TYR A 507 7.99 3.10 16.25
C TYR A 507 7.87 1.93 17.24
N ALA A 508 6.65 1.38 17.39
CA ALA A 508 6.41 0.25 18.27
C ALA A 508 7.19 -1.00 17.85
N GLU A 509 7.28 -1.27 16.54
CA GLU A 509 8.08 -2.38 16.00
C GLU A 509 9.57 -2.20 16.33
N ALA A 510 10.11 -1.03 16.00
CA ALA A 510 11.53 -0.77 16.18
C ALA A 510 11.97 -0.80 17.65
N LEU A 511 11.12 -0.32 18.57
CA LEU A 511 11.39 -0.42 20.00
C LEU A 511 11.33 -1.87 20.51
N ASN A 512 10.40 -2.69 20.01
CA ASN A 512 10.28 -4.06 20.47
C ASN A 512 11.50 -4.91 20.10
N GLU A 513 12.12 -4.64 18.95
CA GLU A 513 13.27 -5.39 18.44
C GLU A 513 14.60 -5.06 19.15
N LEU A 514 14.62 -4.06 20.04
CA LEU A 514 15.79 -3.76 20.87
C LEU A 514 15.87 -4.71 22.07
N THR A 515 17.07 -5.15 22.43
CA THR A 515 17.27 -5.98 23.61
C THR A 515 17.02 -5.15 24.89
N SER A 516 16.18 -5.67 25.79
CA SER A 516 15.88 -5.03 27.07
C SER A 516 17.16 -4.74 27.86
N GLY A 517 17.32 -3.48 28.28
CA GLY A 517 18.48 -3.00 29.05
C GLY A 517 19.56 -2.32 28.20
N ASN A 518 19.56 -2.52 26.88
CA ASN A 518 20.47 -1.79 25.98
C ASN A 518 19.96 -0.38 25.73
N THR A 519 20.88 0.57 25.60
CA THR A 519 20.60 1.97 25.22
C THR A 519 21.53 2.38 24.09
N TYR A 520 20.97 3.06 23.10
CA TYR A 520 21.65 3.47 21.89
C TYR A 520 21.53 4.98 21.70
N THR A 521 22.65 5.66 21.45
CA THR A 521 22.65 7.10 21.12
C THR A 521 22.54 7.28 19.62
N MET A 522 21.45 7.88 19.16
CA MET A 522 21.15 8.12 17.75
C MET A 522 21.11 9.62 17.44
N GLN A 523 21.29 9.96 16.16
CA GLN A 523 21.17 11.33 15.68
C GLN A 523 19.80 11.55 15.01
N THR A 524 19.11 12.59 15.44
CA THR A 524 17.88 13.09 14.80
C THR A 524 18.19 13.71 13.44
N PHE A 525 17.14 14.05 12.68
CA PHE A 525 17.32 14.75 11.40
C PHE A 525 18.03 16.10 11.49
N ASN A 526 18.15 16.71 12.68
CA ASN A 526 18.87 17.96 12.92
C ASN A 526 20.21 17.77 13.67
N ASP A 527 20.77 16.56 13.64
CA ASP A 527 22.05 16.25 14.29
C ASP A 527 22.03 16.47 15.82
N GLN A 528 20.85 16.35 16.44
CA GLN A 528 20.72 16.28 17.90
C GLN A 528 20.75 14.83 18.37
N GLU A 529 21.45 14.57 19.47
CA GLU A 529 21.53 13.25 20.09
C GLU A 529 20.25 12.90 20.86
N VAL A 530 19.78 11.67 20.67
CA VAL A 530 18.66 11.08 21.41
C VAL A 530 19.02 9.66 21.87
N GLU A 531 18.57 9.30 23.07
CA GLU A 531 18.74 7.95 23.60
C GLU A 531 17.52 7.08 23.27
N ILE A 532 17.78 5.94 22.64
CA ILE A 532 16.77 4.96 22.25
C ILE A 532 17.02 3.65 22.97
N LYS A 533 15.96 3.09 23.56
CA LYS A 533 15.95 1.79 24.25
C LYS A 533 14.57 1.16 24.12
N ARG A 534 14.47 -0.17 24.29
CA ARG A 534 13.17 -0.84 24.39
C ARG A 534 12.37 -0.25 25.56
N ASP A 535 11.17 0.22 25.27
CA ASP A 535 10.30 0.85 26.25
C ASP A 535 8.83 0.41 26.03
N PRO A 536 8.33 -0.52 26.86
CA PRO A 536 6.94 -0.99 26.78
C PRO A 536 5.88 0.12 26.92
N ILE A 537 6.18 1.21 27.64
CA ILE A 537 5.24 2.33 27.81
C ILE A 537 5.10 3.08 26.49
N LYS A 538 6.23 3.43 25.85
CA LYS A 538 6.23 4.08 24.53
C LYS A 538 5.60 3.20 23.44
N MET A 539 5.84 1.88 23.51
CA MET A 539 5.18 0.91 22.63
C MET A 539 3.65 0.92 22.82
N ARG A 540 3.18 0.99 24.08
CA ARG A 540 1.75 1.11 24.42
C ARG A 540 1.16 2.44 23.94
N GLU A 541 1.86 3.55 24.13
CA GLU A 541 1.43 4.88 23.65
C GLU A 541 1.27 4.94 22.14
N ALA A 542 2.06 4.16 21.39
CA ALA A 542 1.92 4.05 19.94
C ALA A 542 0.80 3.09 19.49
N MET A 543 0.65 1.95 20.18
CA MET A 543 -0.30 0.89 19.80
C MET A 543 -1.73 1.17 20.27
N LYS A 544 -1.91 1.60 21.52
CA LYS A 544 -3.21 1.78 22.16
C LYS A 544 -4.14 2.71 21.35
N PRO A 545 -3.71 3.88 20.85
CA PRO A 545 -4.61 4.76 20.10
C PRO A 545 -5.16 4.12 18.82
N ILE A 546 -4.39 3.26 18.14
CA ILE A 546 -4.85 2.56 16.93
C ILE A 546 -6.03 1.64 17.27
N ARG A 547 -5.89 0.88 18.37
CA ARG A 547 -6.93 -0.03 18.86
C ARG A 547 -8.15 0.71 19.40
N MET A 548 -7.93 1.80 20.15
CA MET A 548 -9.02 2.65 20.65
C MET A 548 -9.82 3.28 19.52
N ARG A 549 -9.15 3.75 18.46
CA ARG A 549 -9.82 4.24 17.25
C ARG A 549 -10.68 3.15 16.62
N ALA A 550 -10.21 1.90 16.62
CA ALA A 550 -10.97 0.75 16.15
C ALA A 550 -12.02 0.22 17.16
N GLY A 551 -12.18 0.84 18.33
CA GLY A 551 -13.13 0.41 19.35
C GLY A 551 -12.76 -0.93 19.99
N LEU A 552 -11.47 -1.25 20.07
CA LEU A 552 -10.95 -2.49 20.65
C LEU A 552 -10.21 -2.22 21.96
N PRO A 553 -10.32 -3.12 22.97
CA PRO A 553 -9.55 -3.00 24.18
C PRO A 553 -8.04 -3.11 23.91
N ASP A 554 -7.25 -2.42 24.75
CA ASP A 554 -5.79 -2.50 24.72
C ASP A 554 -5.30 -3.87 25.21
N PHE A 555 -4.06 -4.21 24.87
CA PHE A 555 -3.41 -5.43 25.33
C PHE A 555 -2.95 -5.32 26.80
N ASP A 556 -2.82 -6.47 27.44
CA ASP A 556 -2.33 -6.57 28.81
C ASP A 556 -0.83 -6.25 28.93
N ASP A 557 -0.38 -6.04 30.17
CA ASP A 557 1.03 -5.74 30.45
C ASP A 557 1.97 -6.89 30.02
N ASN A 558 1.51 -8.14 30.11
CA ASN A 558 2.33 -9.29 29.74
C ASN A 558 2.65 -9.27 28.23
N THR A 559 1.70 -8.84 27.41
CA THR A 559 1.88 -8.66 25.97
C THR A 559 2.96 -7.64 25.68
N TYR A 560 2.89 -6.44 26.24
CA TYR A 560 3.89 -5.37 26.00
C TYR A 560 5.27 -5.71 26.58
N ASN A 561 5.32 -6.39 27.73
CA ASN A 561 6.59 -6.73 28.38
C ASN A 561 7.31 -7.91 27.71
N THR A 562 6.59 -8.78 27.01
CA THR A 562 7.15 -9.98 26.37
C THR A 562 7.39 -9.75 24.88
N TYR A 563 8.66 -9.78 24.46
CA TYR A 563 9.08 -9.58 23.07
C TYR A 563 8.22 -10.35 22.05
N ARG A 564 8.05 -11.66 22.28
CA ARG A 564 7.34 -12.55 21.35
C ARG A 564 5.84 -12.24 21.28
N ASN A 565 5.20 -12.07 22.44
CA ASN A 565 3.77 -11.78 22.50
C ASN A 565 3.46 -10.45 21.81
N PHE A 566 4.26 -9.40 22.08
CA PHE A 566 4.09 -8.13 21.40
C PHE A 566 4.32 -8.24 19.90
N LYS A 567 5.36 -8.96 19.47
CA LYS A 567 5.68 -9.14 18.05
C LYS A 567 4.53 -9.80 17.29
N GLU A 568 3.90 -10.82 17.86
CA GLU A 568 2.77 -11.52 17.25
C GLU A 568 1.55 -10.59 17.09
N VAL A 569 1.16 -9.85 18.14
CA VAL A 569 0.03 -8.91 18.05
C VAL A 569 0.33 -7.70 17.18
N LEU A 570 1.57 -7.22 17.15
CA LEU A 570 2.03 -6.12 16.31
C LEU A 570 1.94 -6.48 14.83
N LYS A 571 2.42 -7.67 14.44
CA LYS A 571 2.31 -8.15 13.05
C LYS A 571 0.85 -8.23 12.62
N ARG A 572 -0.02 -8.72 13.50
CA ARG A 572 -1.48 -8.81 13.28
C ARG A 572 -2.14 -7.44 13.15
N GLU A 573 -1.88 -6.54 14.09
CA GLU A 573 -2.43 -5.17 14.07
C GLU A 573 -1.96 -4.43 12.83
N ARG A 574 -0.68 -4.56 12.45
CA ARG A 574 -0.13 -3.96 11.22
C ARG A 574 -0.81 -4.50 9.97
N HIS A 575 -1.10 -5.80 9.91
CA HIS A 575 -1.82 -6.43 8.81
C HIS A 575 -3.25 -5.90 8.68
N ILE A 576 -3.98 -5.78 9.80
CA ILE A 576 -5.36 -5.26 9.85
C ILE A 576 -5.40 -3.78 9.49
N GLU A 577 -4.56 -2.99 10.16
CA GLU A 577 -4.59 -1.54 10.08
C GLU A 577 -4.21 -1.06 8.69
N LEU A 578 -3.13 -1.61 8.12
CA LEU A 578 -2.57 -1.24 6.81
C LEU A 578 -3.05 -2.13 5.65
N PHE A 579 -4.13 -2.89 5.84
CA PHE A 579 -4.66 -3.83 4.83
C PHE A 579 -4.93 -3.13 3.49
N ALA A 580 -4.46 -3.71 2.38
CA ALA A 580 -4.64 -3.18 1.02
C ALA A 580 -4.09 -1.74 0.81
N GLU A 581 -3.02 -1.36 1.52
CA GLU A 581 -2.30 -0.09 1.35
C GLU A 581 -0.85 -0.34 0.93
N ASN A 582 -0.34 0.45 -0.03
CA ASN A 582 1.07 0.54 -0.47
C ASN A 582 1.82 -0.80 -0.67
N CYS A 583 1.13 -1.89 -0.95
CA CYS A 583 1.68 -3.26 -0.97
C CYS A 583 2.35 -3.68 0.35
N PHE A 584 1.96 -3.12 1.51
CA PHE A 584 2.64 -3.37 2.78
C PHE A 584 2.73 -4.86 3.10
N ARG A 585 1.64 -5.63 2.96
CA ARG A 585 1.67 -7.08 3.27
C ARG A 585 2.70 -7.84 2.44
N TYR A 586 2.80 -7.56 1.14
CA TYR A 586 3.79 -8.18 0.25
C TYR A 586 5.23 -7.94 0.72
N PHE A 587 5.55 -6.70 1.11
CA PHE A 587 6.89 -6.35 1.54
C PHE A 587 7.16 -6.69 3.01
N ASP A 588 6.16 -6.64 3.89
CA ASP A 588 6.27 -6.99 5.29
C ASP A 588 6.59 -8.48 5.46
N LEU A 589 5.92 -9.36 4.70
CA LEU A 589 6.27 -10.79 4.66
C LEU A 589 7.71 -11.05 4.21
N ARG A 590 8.20 -10.29 3.22
CA ARG A 590 9.57 -10.42 2.71
C ARG A 590 10.58 -9.91 3.72
N ARG A 591 10.40 -8.70 4.26
CA ARG A 591 11.36 -8.10 5.19
C ARG A 591 11.45 -8.87 6.51
N TRP A 592 10.35 -9.47 6.97
CA TRP A 592 10.33 -10.35 8.15
C TRP A 592 10.86 -11.76 7.85
N LYS A 593 11.02 -12.13 6.57
CA LYS A 593 11.31 -13.49 6.10
C LYS A 593 10.23 -14.53 6.41
N ASP A 594 8.99 -14.07 6.58
CA ASP A 594 7.83 -14.95 6.77
C ASP A 594 7.28 -15.46 5.42
N ALA A 595 7.66 -14.85 4.29
CA ALA A 595 7.10 -15.18 2.97
C ALA A 595 7.29 -16.66 2.57
N GLU A 596 8.39 -17.29 2.96
CA GLU A 596 8.63 -18.73 2.69
C GLU A 596 7.61 -19.65 3.35
N GLU A 597 7.06 -19.24 4.51
CA GLU A 597 6.02 -19.98 5.21
C GLU A 597 4.63 -19.55 4.74
N GLU A 598 4.40 -18.24 4.68
CA GLU A 598 3.07 -17.66 4.50
C GLU A 598 2.61 -17.68 3.05
N GLU A 599 3.51 -17.42 2.08
CA GLU A 599 3.17 -17.45 0.66
C GLU A 599 3.25 -18.85 0.04
N ASN A 600 3.69 -19.87 0.77
CA ASN A 600 3.62 -21.28 0.35
C ASN A 600 2.38 -22.02 0.87
N GLN A 601 1.56 -21.38 1.70
CA GLN A 601 0.28 -21.94 2.12
C GLN A 601 -0.74 -21.90 0.97
N ALA A 602 -1.63 -22.90 0.95
CA ALA A 602 -2.74 -22.91 0.01
C ALA A 602 -3.63 -21.69 0.22
N LEU A 603 -4.03 -21.05 -0.87
CA LEU A 603 -4.99 -19.95 -0.82
C LEU A 603 -6.36 -20.49 -0.42
N MET A 604 -6.93 -20.02 0.70
CA MET A 604 -8.21 -20.51 1.21
C MET A 604 -9.33 -19.45 1.07
N GLY A 605 -10.56 -19.91 0.86
CA GLY A 605 -11.78 -19.10 0.78
C GLY A 605 -13.05 -19.92 1.02
N CYS A 606 -14.21 -19.32 0.81
CA CYS A 606 -15.50 -20.00 0.75
C CYS A 606 -15.60 -20.92 -0.48
N ASN A 607 -16.48 -21.92 -0.42
CA ASN A 607 -16.78 -22.81 -1.54
C ASN A 607 -17.75 -22.15 -2.54
N ILE A 608 -17.19 -21.48 -3.54
CA ILE A 608 -17.93 -20.76 -4.60
C ILE A 608 -18.74 -21.67 -5.54
N ASN A 609 -18.73 -23.00 -5.35
CA ASN A 609 -19.53 -23.93 -6.16
C ASN A 609 -20.87 -24.28 -5.51
N ILE A 610 -21.20 -23.70 -4.35
CA ILE A 610 -22.43 -23.96 -3.61
C ILE A 610 -23.51 -22.93 -3.95
N THR A 611 -24.71 -23.42 -4.24
CA THR A 611 -25.92 -22.64 -4.56
C THR A 611 -26.58 -22.07 -3.29
N LYS A 612 -27.53 -21.14 -3.46
CA LYS A 612 -28.19 -20.41 -2.36
C LYS A 612 -29.25 -21.22 -1.58
N ASP A 613 -29.67 -22.37 -2.09
CA ASP A 613 -30.75 -23.18 -1.48
C ASP A 613 -30.47 -23.49 -0.01
N ASP A 614 -31.49 -23.38 0.84
CA ASP A 614 -31.31 -23.39 2.31
C ASP A 614 -30.63 -24.66 2.83
N GLU A 615 -30.83 -25.81 2.18
CA GLU A 615 -30.18 -27.08 2.58
C GLU A 615 -28.68 -27.08 2.28
N SER A 616 -28.24 -26.55 1.14
CA SER A 616 -26.83 -26.54 0.73
C SER A 616 -26.08 -25.28 1.17
N ARG A 617 -26.77 -24.18 1.48
CA ARG A 617 -26.19 -22.85 1.67
C ARG A 617 -25.06 -22.80 2.71
N GLN A 618 -25.17 -23.57 3.79
CA GLN A 618 -24.12 -23.66 4.81
C GLN A 618 -22.79 -24.19 4.23
N GLY A 619 -22.86 -25.06 3.22
CA GLY A 619 -21.71 -25.61 2.53
C GLY A 619 -20.84 -24.56 1.84
N PHE A 620 -21.38 -23.38 1.50
CA PHE A 620 -20.60 -22.26 0.95
C PHE A 620 -19.52 -21.80 1.92
N TYR A 621 -19.80 -21.84 3.23
CA TYR A 621 -18.91 -21.33 4.28
C TYR A 621 -17.86 -22.36 4.73
N ILE A 622 -17.84 -23.54 4.12
CA ILE A 622 -16.78 -24.52 4.35
C ILE A 622 -15.50 -24.03 3.64
N THR A 623 -14.46 -23.77 4.44
CA THR A 623 -13.16 -23.31 3.96
C THR A 623 -12.58 -24.27 2.93
N THR A 624 -12.37 -23.78 1.71
CA THR A 624 -11.97 -24.55 0.54
C THR A 624 -10.75 -23.91 -0.13
N ALA A 625 -9.83 -24.74 -0.62
CA ALA A 625 -8.66 -24.26 -1.35
C ALA A 625 -9.04 -23.68 -2.73
N VAL A 626 -8.55 -22.49 -3.03
CA VAL A 626 -8.72 -21.80 -4.30
C VAL A 626 -7.65 -22.26 -5.28
N THR A 627 -7.96 -23.29 -6.06
CA THR A 627 -7.01 -23.93 -6.99
C THR A 627 -6.74 -23.13 -8.26
N ALA A 628 -7.55 -22.09 -8.54
CA ALA A 628 -7.39 -21.23 -9.71
C ALA A 628 -6.08 -20.43 -9.71
N ILE A 629 -5.51 -20.16 -8.52
CA ILE A 629 -4.27 -19.41 -8.31
C ILE A 629 -3.37 -20.21 -7.35
N PRO A 630 -2.60 -21.19 -7.87
CA PRO A 630 -1.72 -22.00 -7.01
C PRO A 630 -0.53 -21.19 -6.52
N LYS A 631 -0.47 -20.94 -5.20
CA LYS A 631 0.61 -20.23 -4.54
C LYS A 631 1.93 -21.01 -4.56
N VAL A 632 3.01 -20.34 -4.93
CA VAL A 632 4.38 -20.84 -4.83
C VAL A 632 5.29 -19.70 -4.40
N PHE A 633 6.11 -19.93 -3.38
CA PHE A 633 7.20 -19.04 -3.01
C PHE A 633 8.54 -19.77 -3.05
N LEU A 634 9.45 -19.25 -3.89
CA LEU A 634 10.83 -19.70 -4.02
C LEU A 634 11.76 -18.63 -3.42
N LYS A 635 12.91 -19.02 -2.88
CA LYS A 635 13.88 -18.08 -2.29
C LYS A 635 14.26 -16.94 -3.24
N LYS A 636 14.39 -17.21 -4.53
CA LYS A 636 14.63 -16.18 -5.55
C LYS A 636 13.58 -15.05 -5.58
N MET A 637 12.35 -15.30 -5.13
CA MET A 637 11.24 -14.33 -5.14
C MET A 637 11.31 -13.27 -4.04
N TYR A 638 12.31 -13.35 -3.13
CA TYR A 638 12.62 -12.24 -2.23
C TYR A 638 13.03 -10.98 -3.01
N LEU A 639 13.74 -11.15 -4.13
CA LEU A 639 14.22 -10.06 -4.96
C LEU A 639 13.80 -10.27 -6.41
N TRP A 640 13.54 -9.19 -7.13
CA TRP A 640 13.24 -9.26 -8.55
C TRP A 640 14.48 -9.56 -9.39
N PRO A 641 14.34 -10.25 -10.53
CA PRO A 641 15.44 -10.37 -11.49
C PRO A 641 15.75 -9.02 -12.12
N PHE A 642 17.03 -8.69 -12.30
CA PHE A 642 17.42 -7.62 -13.21
C PHE A 642 17.08 -8.01 -14.65
N PRO A 643 16.51 -7.11 -15.47
CA PRO A 643 16.17 -7.42 -16.85
C PRO A 643 17.40 -7.86 -17.66
N THR A 644 17.25 -8.89 -18.50
CA THR A 644 18.35 -9.38 -19.35
C THR A 644 18.92 -8.29 -20.27
N ALA A 645 18.07 -7.38 -20.74
CA ALA A 645 18.50 -6.23 -21.53
C ALA A 645 19.44 -5.30 -20.75
N GLU A 646 19.22 -5.13 -19.45
CA GLU A 646 20.05 -4.28 -18.61
C GLU A 646 21.37 -4.95 -18.24
N LEU A 647 21.37 -6.26 -18.00
CA LEU A 647 22.61 -7.02 -17.76
C LEU A 647 23.54 -7.02 -18.98
N LYS A 648 22.97 -7.04 -20.19
CA LYS A 648 23.76 -6.87 -21.44
C LYS A 648 24.29 -5.45 -21.58
N ARG A 649 23.59 -4.49 -20.97
CA ARG A 649 23.97 -3.10 -21.02
C ARG A 649 25.09 -2.83 -20.01
N ASN A 650 24.82 -2.92 -18.73
CA ASN A 650 25.82 -2.64 -17.72
C ASN A 650 26.68 -3.88 -17.46
N VAL A 651 27.89 -3.89 -18.03
CA VAL A 651 28.82 -5.04 -17.92
C VAL A 651 29.28 -5.34 -16.49
N ASN A 652 29.11 -4.39 -15.57
CA ASN A 652 29.46 -4.52 -14.15
C ASN A 652 28.26 -4.92 -13.27
N LEU A 653 27.06 -5.05 -13.84
CA LEU A 653 25.85 -5.45 -13.12
C LEU A 653 25.77 -6.97 -12.95
N THR A 654 25.54 -7.43 -11.72
CA THR A 654 25.29 -8.85 -11.43
C THR A 654 23.80 -9.15 -11.24
N GLN A 655 23.38 -10.35 -11.67
CA GLN A 655 22.01 -10.82 -11.48
C GLN A 655 21.77 -11.22 -10.01
N ASN A 656 20.53 -11.11 -9.55
CA ASN A 656 20.11 -11.68 -8.27
C ASN A 656 20.12 -13.23 -8.35
N PRO A 657 20.45 -13.96 -7.27
CA PRO A 657 20.62 -15.40 -7.32
C PRO A 657 19.39 -16.15 -7.88
N GLU A 658 19.65 -17.25 -8.59
CA GLU A 658 18.64 -18.19 -9.13
C GLU A 658 17.69 -17.64 -10.23
N TRP A 659 17.99 -16.45 -10.78
CA TRP A 659 17.20 -15.80 -11.84
C TRP A 659 17.72 -15.92 -13.26
#